data_AF-A0A8K1GGT5-F1
#
_entry.id   AF-A0A8K1GGT5-F1
#
_cell.length_a   1.000
_cell.length_b   1.000
_cell.length_c   1.000
_cell.angle_alpha   90.00
_cell.angle_beta   90.00
_cell.angle_gamma   90.00
#
_symmetry.space_group_name_H-M   'P 1'
#
loop_
_entity.id
_entity.type
_entity.pdbx_description
1 polymer ?
#
loop_
_entity_poly.entity_id
_entity_poly.type
_entity_poly.pdbx_seq_one_letter_code
_entity_poly.pdbx_strand_id
1 'polypeptide(L)'
;MPSPRSSRERRGGSGGRLEFLSLSQRGPAAPDSPSRRKEPAGAAAAPLPEEDCMKLNPSFLGIALSSLLAIDLWASKRLGVCAGEGSAWGSARPLMKVIEVSGHGIPWLLGTFYGLCQSDSSAAREVLLNLLFALLLDLVMVAVVKGLVRRPRPTHNKMDMFVTISVDKYSFPSGHATRAALVCRFVLRHLVLAVPLRVLVVLWALIVSISRVMLGRHNMTDVLFGLLLGYALQKLVVKRSMTKKVAIIGGGSSGLCAIKACLQEGLEPVCFERTGDIGGLWRFEERPEDGRASIYRSVIINTSKEMMCFSDFPIPEDFPNYMHNSKIMEYFRMYAQHFDLLRHIRFRTSVCHVSKRPDFASSGQWEVVTESEGKQEAAVFDAVLVCSGHHTDAHLPLSSFPGIQKFKGHYLHSRDYKDAQAFTNKRVVVIGIGNSGSDLAVEISQTAQQVFLSTRRGAWILNRVGDRGYPIDTILTTRIKTFLQGLLTSSMACDYMEKKLNARFDHSQYGLKPKHRVLHQHPTINDDLPNRIISGRVRVKPNIQEFTETSAIFEDGTREDIDAVVFATGYSFSFPFLEGCVKVVENQIPLYKFVFPPDLEKPTLAFIGLIQPLGAIMPISELQCRWATRVFKGLNDLPSQHDMEADIEQKKEMMAKRYVKSQRHTIQVDYIPYMDELACQLGVKPNVLTLFLTDPKLAKEVAFGPCTPYQYRLRGPGAWVGAREAILTQQQRILKPLQTRHVEESTSAPAVPLIFKLVGAVAILAAVFAYL
;
A
#
# COMPACT_ATOMS: atom_id res chain seq x y z
N MET A 1 30.61 25.20 -40.42
CA MET A 1 31.17 24.24 -41.40
C MET A 1 30.67 22.83 -41.07
N PRO A 2 30.44 21.96 -42.08
CA PRO A 2 29.47 20.86 -42.03
C PRO A 2 30.09 19.44 -41.89
N SER A 3 29.30 18.50 -41.36
CA SER A 3 28.93 17.12 -41.83
C SER A 3 29.68 16.49 -43.03
N PRO A 4 29.56 15.16 -43.39
CA PRO A 4 29.23 13.89 -42.67
C PRO A 4 30.01 12.63 -43.21
N ARG A 5 29.47 11.41 -42.92
CA ARG A 5 29.48 10.13 -43.70
C ARG A 5 30.68 9.19 -43.51
N SER A 6 30.48 7.96 -42.98
CA SER A 6 29.90 6.74 -43.58
C SER A 6 30.74 6.14 -44.70
N SER A 7 31.19 4.88 -44.54
CA SER A 7 30.83 3.75 -45.42
C SER A 7 31.77 2.55 -45.19
N ARG A 8 31.14 1.38 -45.03
CA ARG A 8 31.73 0.05 -45.10
C ARG A 8 31.41 -0.49 -46.50
N GLU A 9 32.43 -0.84 -47.27
CA GLU A 9 32.36 -1.79 -48.40
C GLU A 9 32.96 -3.12 -47.92
N ARG A 10 32.24 -4.25 -47.94
CA ARG A 10 31.92 -5.18 -49.05
C ARG A 10 33.13 -5.87 -49.68
N ARG A 11 33.19 -7.20 -49.51
CA ARG A 11 33.46 -8.25 -50.52
C ARG A 11 33.13 -9.61 -49.86
N GLY A 12 32.06 -10.28 -50.29
CA GLY A 12 32.10 -11.47 -51.17
C GLY A 12 32.02 -12.74 -50.28
N GLY A 13 31.19 -13.75 -50.45
CA GLY A 13 30.38 -14.26 -51.56
C GLY A 13 30.51 -15.79 -51.51
N SER A 14 29.37 -16.51 -51.49
CA SER A 14 29.21 -17.99 -51.48
C SER A 14 29.69 -18.72 -50.22
N GLY A 15 29.03 -19.71 -49.62
CA GLY A 15 27.99 -20.64 -50.06
C GLY A 15 28.51 -22.06 -49.77
N GLY A 16 27.86 -22.82 -48.88
CA GLY A 16 28.20 -24.25 -48.69
C GLY A 16 28.05 -24.83 -47.29
N ARG A 17 26.87 -25.42 -47.08
CA ARG A 17 26.55 -26.66 -46.33
C ARG A 17 27.72 -27.49 -45.80
N LEU A 18 27.65 -27.89 -44.53
CA LEU A 18 28.46 -28.96 -43.92
C LEU A 18 27.67 -30.28 -43.89
N GLU A 19 28.29 -31.30 -44.47
CA GLU A 19 27.96 -32.73 -44.41
C GLU A 19 28.82 -33.45 -43.33
N PHE A 20 28.60 -34.77 -43.24
CA PHE A 20 29.42 -35.87 -42.69
C PHE A 20 28.99 -36.38 -41.30
N LEU A 21 28.80 -37.68 -41.04
CA LEU A 21 29.45 -38.88 -41.57
C LEU A 21 28.55 -40.15 -41.49
N SER A 22 28.86 -41.08 -42.40
CA SER A 22 28.37 -42.45 -42.61
C SER A 22 29.10 -43.53 -41.80
N LEU A 23 28.52 -44.74 -41.69
CA LEU A 23 29.14 -46.10 -41.80
C LEU A 23 27.99 -47.15 -41.80
N SER A 24 27.65 -47.80 -42.92
CA SER A 24 28.14 -49.09 -43.47
C SER A 24 27.57 -50.38 -42.82
N GLN A 25 26.80 -51.18 -43.59
CA GLN A 25 27.15 -52.58 -43.97
C GLN A 25 26.20 -53.19 -45.05
N ARG A 26 26.80 -54.05 -45.88
CA ARG A 26 26.37 -54.79 -47.13
C ARG A 26 25.22 -55.80 -46.87
N GLY A 27 24.37 -56.32 -47.78
CA GLY A 27 24.27 -56.67 -49.23
C GLY A 27 23.54 -58.05 -49.32
N PRO A 28 23.17 -58.71 -50.46
CA PRO A 28 23.00 -58.30 -51.87
C PRO A 28 21.74 -58.88 -52.64
N ALA A 29 21.47 -58.29 -53.83
CA ALA A 29 20.93 -58.77 -55.14
C ALA A 29 19.89 -59.92 -55.39
N ALA A 30 18.76 -59.56 -56.06
CA ALA A 30 18.05 -60.03 -57.30
C ALA A 30 18.07 -61.52 -57.81
N PRO A 31 17.26 -61.96 -58.83
CA PRO A 31 15.98 -61.51 -59.45
C PRO A 31 14.95 -62.67 -59.73
N ASP A 32 13.77 -62.37 -60.33
CA ASP A 32 13.09 -63.12 -61.43
C ASP A 32 11.53 -63.09 -61.44
N SER A 33 10.98 -62.74 -62.61
CA SER A 33 9.57 -62.94 -63.09
C SER A 33 9.41 -64.33 -63.76
N PRO A 34 8.28 -64.83 -64.35
CA PRO A 34 7.01 -64.17 -64.75
C PRO A 34 5.69 -65.03 -64.69
N SER A 35 4.55 -64.39 -65.05
CA SER A 35 3.33 -65.00 -65.66
C SER A 35 2.44 -65.91 -64.78
N ARG A 36 1.12 -66.10 -64.94
CA ARG A 36 0.18 -65.94 -66.07
C ARG A 36 -1.28 -66.09 -65.54
N ARG A 37 -2.16 -65.20 -65.99
CA ARG A 37 -3.62 -65.31 -66.27
C ARG A 37 -4.48 -66.42 -65.61
N LYS A 38 -5.67 -66.02 -65.12
CA LYS A 38 -6.98 -66.33 -65.75
C LYS A 38 -8.16 -65.61 -65.05
N GLU A 39 -8.87 -64.76 -65.79
CA GLU A 39 -10.31 -64.48 -65.61
C GLU A 39 -11.14 -65.62 -66.26
N PRO A 40 -12.47 -65.75 -66.02
CA PRO A 40 -13.53 -64.91 -66.63
C PRO A 40 -14.61 -64.46 -65.60
N ALA A 41 -15.13 -63.22 -65.65
CA ALA A 41 -16.20 -62.67 -66.51
C ALA A 41 -17.64 -63.13 -66.16
N GLY A 42 -18.50 -62.17 -65.76
CA GLY A 42 -19.94 -62.37 -65.54
C GLY A 42 -20.72 -61.12 -65.10
N ALA A 43 -21.03 -60.24 -66.06
CA ALA A 43 -22.23 -59.39 -66.21
C ALA A 43 -22.66 -58.35 -65.12
N ALA A 44 -22.28 -57.09 -65.39
CA ALA A 44 -23.08 -55.84 -65.51
C ALA A 44 -24.19 -55.44 -64.50
N ALA A 45 -23.99 -54.28 -63.85
CA ALA A 45 -24.99 -53.21 -63.67
C ALA A 45 -24.32 -51.83 -63.42
N ALA A 46 -25.03 -50.76 -63.79
CA ALA A 46 -24.64 -49.36 -64.03
C ALA A 46 -24.24 -48.52 -62.77
N PRO A 47 -23.76 -47.26 -62.92
CA PRO A 47 -22.77 -46.63 -62.04
C PRO A 47 -23.35 -45.79 -60.87
N LEU A 48 -22.57 -45.69 -59.79
CA LEU A 48 -22.75 -44.69 -58.71
C LEU A 48 -21.50 -43.79 -58.64
N PRO A 49 -21.63 -42.51 -58.25
CA PRO A 49 -20.59 -41.49 -58.41
C PRO A 49 -19.55 -41.54 -57.29
N GLU A 50 -18.37 -41.01 -57.61
CA GLU A 50 -17.17 -40.86 -56.77
C GLU A 50 -17.45 -40.32 -55.36
N GLU A 51 -17.34 -41.19 -54.35
CA GLU A 51 -16.86 -40.82 -53.03
C GLU A 51 -15.75 -41.79 -52.65
N ASP A 52 -14.51 -41.32 -52.70
CA ASP A 52 -13.47 -41.60 -51.68
C ASP A 52 -12.09 -41.19 -52.20
N CYS A 53 -11.82 -39.89 -52.10
CA CYS A 53 -10.44 -39.41 -52.01
C CYS A 53 -10.37 -38.24 -51.03
N MET A 54 -10.49 -38.52 -49.73
CA MET A 54 -9.97 -37.63 -48.70
C MET A 54 -8.84 -38.31 -47.92
N LYS A 55 -7.65 -37.72 -48.13
CA LYS A 55 -6.37 -37.96 -47.48
C LYS A 55 -6.50 -38.30 -45.98
N LEU A 56 -6.13 -39.51 -45.61
CA LEU A 56 -5.86 -39.91 -44.24
C LEU A 56 -4.52 -39.34 -43.78
N ASN A 57 -4.57 -38.30 -42.94
CA ASN A 57 -3.55 -38.09 -41.91
C ASN A 57 -4.17 -37.28 -40.76
N PRO A 58 -4.78 -37.91 -39.74
CA PRO A 58 -5.28 -37.17 -38.59
C PRO A 58 -4.09 -36.64 -37.80
N SER A 59 -4.02 -35.31 -37.67
CA SER A 59 -3.04 -34.67 -36.76
C SER A 59 -3.16 -35.26 -35.35
N PHE A 60 -2.07 -35.29 -34.58
CA PHE A 60 -2.09 -35.73 -33.18
C PHE A 60 -3.21 -35.04 -32.37
N LEU A 61 -3.49 -33.77 -32.70
CA LEU A 61 -4.59 -32.98 -32.16
C LEU A 61 -5.97 -33.56 -32.52
N GLY A 62 -6.18 -34.01 -33.77
CA GLY A 62 -7.43 -34.64 -34.20
C GLY A 62 -7.69 -35.99 -33.54
N ILE A 63 -6.65 -36.80 -33.32
CA ILE A 63 -6.74 -38.07 -32.57
C ILE A 63 -7.06 -37.78 -31.10
N ALA A 64 -6.35 -36.83 -30.48
CA ALA A 64 -6.58 -36.44 -29.09
C ALA A 64 -8.01 -35.89 -28.88
N LEU A 65 -8.51 -35.05 -29.79
CA LEU A 65 -9.87 -34.52 -29.73
C LEU A 65 -10.94 -35.60 -29.91
N SER A 66 -10.70 -36.56 -30.80
CA SER A 66 -11.61 -37.70 -31.01
C SER A 66 -11.65 -38.62 -29.79
N SER A 67 -10.50 -38.87 -29.16
CA SER A 67 -10.40 -39.62 -27.91
C SER A 67 -11.08 -38.90 -26.74
N LEU A 68 -10.88 -37.58 -26.60
CA LEU A 68 -11.57 -36.77 -25.58
C LEU A 68 -13.09 -36.75 -25.78
N LEU A 69 -13.55 -36.66 -27.03
CA LEU A 69 -14.98 -36.74 -27.36
C LEU A 69 -15.56 -38.12 -27.01
N ALA A 70 -14.83 -39.20 -27.29
CA ALA A 70 -15.25 -40.56 -26.95
C ALA A 70 -15.34 -40.76 -25.43
N ILE A 71 -14.36 -40.24 -24.67
CA ILE A 71 -14.34 -40.26 -23.20
C ILE A 71 -15.53 -39.45 -22.64
N ASP A 72 -15.79 -38.26 -23.17
CA ASP A 72 -16.92 -37.42 -22.74
C ASP A 72 -18.26 -38.09 -23.00
N LEU A 73 -18.46 -38.70 -24.18
CA LEU A 73 -19.69 -39.43 -24.50
C LEU A 73 -19.87 -40.67 -23.63
N TRP A 74 -18.80 -41.44 -23.40
CA TRP A 74 -18.82 -42.62 -22.53
C TRP A 74 -19.14 -42.24 -21.08
N ALA A 75 -18.46 -41.22 -20.53
CA ALA A 75 -18.68 -40.74 -19.17
C ALA A 75 -20.09 -40.16 -19.00
N SER A 76 -20.54 -39.35 -19.96
CA SER A 76 -21.89 -38.77 -19.95
C SER A 76 -22.98 -39.85 -19.99
N LYS A 77 -22.77 -40.91 -20.79
CA LYS A 77 -23.69 -42.05 -20.83
C LYS A 77 -23.74 -42.82 -19.50
N ARG A 78 -22.58 -43.03 -18.87
CA ARG A 78 -22.48 -43.72 -17.57
C ARG A 78 -23.09 -42.91 -16.42
N LEU A 79 -22.97 -41.59 -16.49
CA LEU A 79 -23.51 -40.66 -15.49
C LEU A 79 -25.00 -40.32 -15.70
N GLY A 80 -25.58 -40.65 -16.86
CA GLY A 80 -27.00 -40.49 -17.19
C GLY A 80 -27.94 -41.45 -16.45
N VAL A 81 -27.74 -41.66 -15.16
CA VAL A 81 -28.44 -42.66 -14.34
C VAL A 81 -29.91 -42.34 -14.05
N CYS A 82 -30.37 -41.14 -14.39
CA CYS A 82 -31.78 -40.70 -14.29
C CYS A 82 -32.39 -40.37 -15.67
N ALA A 83 -31.77 -40.81 -16.77
CA ALA A 83 -32.16 -40.44 -18.14
C ALA A 83 -33.50 -41.03 -18.60
N GLY A 84 -34.00 -42.09 -17.96
CA GLY A 84 -35.34 -42.65 -18.17
C GLY A 84 -35.82 -43.50 -16.99
N GLU A 85 -37.07 -43.96 -17.02
CA GLU A 85 -37.69 -44.74 -15.93
C GLU A 85 -36.98 -46.07 -15.66
N GLY A 86 -36.41 -46.70 -16.70
CA GLY A 86 -35.58 -47.91 -16.59
C GLY A 86 -34.10 -47.67 -16.27
N SER A 87 -33.69 -46.45 -15.91
CA SER A 87 -32.30 -46.16 -15.53
C SER A 87 -32.02 -46.53 -14.08
N ALA A 88 -30.75 -46.76 -13.72
CA ALA A 88 -30.35 -47.23 -12.39
C ALA A 88 -30.95 -46.41 -11.23
N TRP A 89 -31.09 -45.09 -11.41
CA TRP A 89 -31.68 -44.16 -10.45
C TRP A 89 -32.94 -43.47 -11.02
N GLY A 90 -33.74 -44.21 -11.81
CA GLY A 90 -34.97 -43.70 -12.43
C GLY A 90 -35.99 -43.11 -11.43
N SER A 91 -36.08 -43.68 -10.22
CA SER A 91 -36.95 -43.20 -9.14
C SER A 91 -36.57 -41.81 -8.61
N ALA A 92 -35.31 -41.39 -8.74
CA ALA A 92 -34.85 -40.06 -8.35
C ALA A 92 -35.10 -38.97 -9.42
N ARG A 93 -35.63 -39.35 -10.59
CA ARG A 93 -35.90 -38.43 -11.71
C ARG A 93 -36.82 -37.25 -11.35
N PRO A 94 -37.93 -37.42 -10.60
CA PRO A 94 -38.78 -36.29 -10.19
C PRO A 94 -38.01 -35.27 -9.33
N LEU A 95 -37.17 -35.74 -8.41
CA LEU A 95 -36.33 -34.88 -7.57
C LEU A 95 -35.32 -34.09 -8.42
N MET A 96 -34.68 -34.74 -9.40
CA MET A 96 -33.75 -34.08 -10.32
C MET A 96 -34.43 -33.01 -11.19
N LYS A 97 -35.69 -33.22 -11.59
CA LYS A 97 -36.50 -32.20 -12.28
C LYS A 97 -36.78 -30.99 -11.40
N VAL A 98 -37.07 -31.18 -10.10
CA VAL A 98 -37.26 -30.07 -9.15
C VAL A 98 -35.97 -29.26 -8.99
N ILE A 99 -34.83 -29.95 -8.86
CA ILE A 99 -33.51 -29.31 -8.80
C ILE A 99 -33.21 -28.51 -10.07
N GLU A 100 -33.57 -29.02 -11.25
CA GLU A 100 -33.44 -28.31 -12.54
C GLU A 100 -34.18 -26.97 -12.55
N VAL A 101 -35.39 -26.90 -12.00
CA VAL A 101 -36.19 -25.66 -11.94
C VAL A 101 -35.47 -24.57 -11.14
N SER A 102 -34.78 -24.92 -10.04
CA SER A 102 -33.99 -23.97 -9.25
C SER A 102 -32.84 -23.34 -10.04
N GLY A 103 -32.33 -24.06 -11.03
CA GLY A 103 -31.31 -23.61 -11.95
C GLY A 103 -31.87 -22.95 -13.21
N HIS A 104 -33.16 -22.63 -13.29
CA HIS A 104 -33.82 -22.02 -14.47
C HIS A 104 -33.76 -20.48 -14.42
N GLY A 105 -33.77 -19.81 -15.58
CA GLY A 105 -33.49 -18.35 -15.64
C GLY A 105 -34.67 -17.50 -15.16
N ILE A 106 -35.88 -17.98 -15.42
CA ILE A 106 -37.14 -17.28 -15.12
C ILE A 106 -37.30 -16.97 -13.63
N PRO A 107 -37.15 -17.93 -12.68
CA PRO A 107 -37.23 -17.63 -11.25
C PRO A 107 -36.23 -16.55 -10.80
N TRP A 108 -34.99 -16.60 -11.28
CA TRP A 108 -33.96 -15.64 -10.90
C TRP A 108 -34.21 -14.24 -11.50
N LEU A 109 -34.68 -14.15 -12.74
CA LEU A 109 -35.06 -12.87 -13.35
C LEU A 109 -36.26 -12.24 -12.66
N LEU A 110 -37.33 -13.02 -12.41
CA LEU A 110 -38.52 -12.54 -11.71
C LEU A 110 -38.20 -12.12 -10.27
N GLY A 111 -37.40 -12.92 -9.55
CA GLY A 111 -36.98 -12.59 -8.19
C GLY A 111 -36.10 -11.34 -8.14
N THR A 112 -35.18 -11.17 -9.10
CA THR A 112 -34.34 -9.97 -9.19
C THR A 112 -35.17 -8.73 -9.52
N PHE A 113 -36.13 -8.85 -10.45
CA PHE A 113 -37.04 -7.75 -10.82
C PHE A 113 -37.98 -7.36 -9.65
N TYR A 114 -38.56 -8.35 -8.96
CA TYR A 114 -39.35 -8.11 -7.75
C TYR A 114 -38.50 -7.43 -6.67
N GLY A 115 -37.27 -7.90 -6.45
CA GLY A 115 -36.33 -7.25 -5.54
C GLY A 115 -36.05 -5.80 -5.92
N LEU A 116 -35.89 -5.48 -7.21
CA LEU A 116 -35.67 -4.11 -7.67
C LEU A 116 -36.88 -3.20 -7.41
N CYS A 117 -38.09 -3.74 -7.59
CA CYS A 117 -39.34 -3.00 -7.33
C CYS A 117 -39.54 -2.73 -5.83
N GLN A 118 -39.13 -3.64 -4.96
CA GLN A 118 -39.32 -3.54 -3.51
C GLN A 118 -38.15 -2.90 -2.75
N SER A 119 -37.02 -2.65 -3.41
CA SER A 119 -35.82 -2.11 -2.75
C SER A 119 -35.82 -0.59 -2.72
N ASP A 120 -35.88 -0.01 -1.52
CA ASP A 120 -35.69 1.44 -1.31
C ASP A 120 -34.22 1.84 -1.11
N SER A 121 -33.34 0.88 -0.84
CA SER A 121 -31.91 1.11 -0.64
C SER A 121 -31.16 1.21 -1.97
N SER A 122 -30.39 2.29 -2.17
CA SER A 122 -29.54 2.49 -3.35
C SER A 122 -28.49 1.39 -3.51
N ALA A 123 -27.90 0.92 -2.41
CA ALA A 123 -26.95 -0.19 -2.41
C ALA A 123 -27.61 -1.52 -2.81
N ALA A 124 -28.82 -1.80 -2.30
CA ALA A 124 -29.57 -3.00 -2.69
C ALA A 124 -29.95 -2.96 -4.17
N ARG A 125 -30.39 -1.80 -4.67
CA ARG A 125 -30.68 -1.59 -6.09
C ARG A 125 -29.46 -1.79 -6.98
N GLU A 126 -28.30 -1.28 -6.59
CA GLU A 126 -27.06 -1.47 -7.36
C GLU A 126 -26.65 -2.95 -7.45
N VAL A 127 -26.72 -3.69 -6.33
CA VAL A 127 -26.46 -5.12 -6.31
C VAL A 127 -27.44 -5.87 -7.21
N LEU A 128 -28.73 -5.57 -7.12
CA LEU A 128 -29.76 -6.24 -7.92
C LEU A 128 -29.67 -5.88 -9.41
N LEU A 129 -29.30 -4.64 -9.76
CA LEU A 129 -29.04 -4.24 -11.15
C LEU A 129 -27.83 -4.99 -11.73
N ASN A 130 -26.77 -5.16 -10.95
CA ASN A 130 -25.61 -5.95 -11.35
C ASN A 130 -25.97 -7.43 -11.55
N LEU A 131 -26.82 -8.00 -10.68
CA LEU A 131 -27.34 -9.36 -10.84
C LEU A 131 -28.20 -9.48 -12.11
N LEU A 132 -29.09 -8.52 -12.35
CA LEU A 132 -29.96 -8.49 -13.54
C LEU A 132 -29.13 -8.42 -14.82
N PHE A 133 -28.15 -7.51 -14.88
CA PHE A 133 -27.24 -7.39 -16.01
C PHE A 133 -26.45 -8.69 -16.22
N ALA A 134 -25.96 -9.33 -15.16
CA ALA A 134 -25.26 -10.59 -15.24
C ALA A 134 -26.15 -11.73 -15.79
N LEU A 135 -27.40 -11.82 -15.35
CA LEU A 135 -28.37 -12.81 -15.82
C LEU A 135 -28.75 -12.59 -17.30
N LEU A 136 -28.94 -11.34 -17.73
CA LEU A 136 -29.22 -11.00 -19.13
C LEU A 136 -28.02 -11.30 -20.03
N LEU A 137 -26.81 -10.93 -19.59
CA LEU A 137 -25.58 -11.22 -20.33
C LEU A 137 -25.36 -12.73 -20.47
N ASP A 138 -25.62 -13.51 -19.43
CA ASP A 138 -25.58 -14.96 -19.48
C ASP A 138 -26.53 -15.53 -20.54
N LEU A 139 -27.79 -15.11 -20.56
CA LEU A 139 -28.77 -15.59 -21.54
C LEU A 139 -28.32 -15.31 -22.98
N VAL A 140 -27.82 -14.10 -23.24
CA VAL A 140 -27.29 -13.72 -24.55
C VAL A 140 -26.07 -14.58 -24.92
N MET A 141 -25.11 -14.72 -24.01
CA MET A 141 -23.88 -15.49 -24.26
C MET A 141 -24.16 -16.98 -24.48
N VAL A 142 -25.03 -17.57 -23.68
CA VAL A 142 -25.46 -18.97 -23.86
C VAL A 142 -26.16 -19.14 -25.20
N ALA A 143 -27.05 -18.23 -25.60
CA ALA A 143 -27.73 -18.29 -26.89
C ALA A 143 -26.76 -18.18 -28.08
N VAL A 144 -25.80 -17.25 -28.01
CA VAL A 144 -24.76 -17.07 -29.03
C VAL A 144 -23.89 -18.33 -29.15
N VAL A 145 -23.36 -18.84 -28.03
CA VAL A 145 -22.49 -20.03 -28.06
C VAL A 145 -23.26 -21.27 -28.54
N LYS A 146 -24.53 -21.43 -28.15
CA LYS A 146 -25.40 -22.51 -28.68
C LYS A 146 -25.59 -22.39 -30.19
N GLY A 147 -25.83 -21.17 -30.69
CA GLY A 147 -26.01 -20.89 -32.11
C GLY A 147 -24.77 -21.15 -32.96
N LEU A 148 -23.58 -20.94 -32.38
CA LEU A 148 -22.27 -21.19 -33.02
C LEU A 148 -21.87 -22.67 -33.00
N VAL A 149 -21.98 -23.32 -31.84
CA VAL A 149 -21.43 -24.69 -31.65
C VAL A 149 -22.39 -25.77 -32.14
N ARG A 150 -23.70 -25.54 -32.04
CA ARG A 150 -24.76 -26.43 -32.56
C ARG A 150 -24.62 -27.92 -32.18
N ARG A 151 -24.03 -28.21 -31.01
CA ARG A 151 -23.84 -29.59 -30.54
C ARG A 151 -25.19 -30.28 -30.27
N PRO A 152 -25.44 -31.49 -30.81
CA PRO A 152 -26.69 -32.22 -30.56
C PRO A 152 -26.78 -32.71 -29.10
N ARG A 153 -28.01 -32.83 -28.59
CA ARG A 153 -28.26 -33.38 -27.25
C ARG A 153 -27.98 -34.89 -27.16
N PRO A 154 -27.68 -35.42 -25.97
CA PRO A 154 -27.51 -36.86 -25.77
C PRO A 154 -28.76 -37.66 -26.20
N THR A 155 -28.55 -38.73 -26.97
CA THR A 155 -29.61 -39.54 -27.62
C THR A 155 -30.37 -40.48 -26.68
N HIS A 156 -29.91 -40.67 -25.44
CA HIS A 156 -30.45 -41.64 -24.49
C HIS A 156 -31.65 -41.12 -23.69
N ASN A 157 -32.11 -39.88 -23.94
CA ASN A 157 -33.29 -39.30 -23.31
C ASN A 157 -34.46 -39.28 -24.31
N LYS A 158 -35.38 -40.25 -24.22
CA LYS A 158 -36.53 -40.39 -25.14
C LYS A 158 -37.85 -39.82 -24.59
N MET A 159 -37.88 -39.32 -23.35
CA MET A 159 -39.11 -38.78 -22.74
C MET A 159 -38.86 -37.39 -22.14
N ASP A 160 -39.82 -36.48 -22.33
CA ASP A 160 -39.79 -35.02 -22.03
C ASP A 160 -39.41 -34.07 -23.19
N MET A 161 -39.84 -34.37 -24.43
CA MET A 161 -39.68 -33.44 -25.57
C MET A 161 -40.84 -32.41 -25.70
N PHE A 162 -41.77 -32.36 -24.74
CA PHE A 162 -43.02 -31.60 -24.89
C PHE A 162 -42.98 -30.12 -24.46
N VAL A 163 -41.88 -29.63 -23.88
CA VAL A 163 -41.75 -28.19 -23.58
C VAL A 163 -40.32 -27.75 -23.86
N THR A 164 -39.97 -27.61 -25.14
CA THR A 164 -38.74 -26.90 -25.54
C THR A 164 -39.13 -25.55 -26.12
N ILE A 165 -38.84 -24.48 -25.39
CA ILE A 165 -38.75 -23.13 -25.99
C ILE A 165 -37.58 -23.18 -26.99
N SER A 166 -37.76 -22.63 -28.19
CA SER A 166 -36.85 -22.67 -29.37
C SER A 166 -35.33 -22.57 -29.08
N VAL A 167 -34.94 -21.88 -28.00
CA VAL A 167 -33.54 -21.65 -27.58
C VAL A 167 -32.83 -22.91 -27.05
N ASP A 168 -33.55 -23.99 -26.74
CA ASP A 168 -32.97 -25.16 -26.05
C ASP A 168 -32.69 -26.39 -26.95
N LYS A 169 -32.57 -26.18 -28.27
CA LYS A 169 -32.31 -27.26 -29.25
C LYS A 169 -30.92 -27.89 -29.12
N TYR A 170 -29.90 -27.12 -28.73
CA TYR A 170 -28.50 -27.56 -28.66
C TYR A 170 -28.00 -27.77 -27.23
N SER A 171 -27.01 -28.66 -27.06
CA SER A 171 -26.50 -29.09 -25.75
C SER A 171 -25.37 -28.20 -25.20
N PHE A 172 -24.53 -27.63 -26.06
CA PHE A 172 -23.36 -26.86 -25.63
C PHE A 172 -23.62 -25.34 -25.70
N PRO A 173 -23.38 -24.56 -24.63
CA PRO A 173 -23.04 -24.99 -23.27
C PRO A 173 -24.31 -25.26 -22.45
N SER A 174 -24.13 -25.83 -21.25
CA SER A 174 -25.24 -25.96 -20.30
C SER A 174 -25.60 -24.61 -19.69
N GLY A 175 -26.70 -24.01 -20.14
CA GLY A 175 -27.19 -22.73 -19.61
C GLY A 175 -27.57 -22.80 -18.12
N HIS A 176 -27.99 -23.96 -17.63
CA HIS A 176 -28.29 -24.16 -16.20
C HIS A 176 -27.01 -24.14 -15.36
N ALA A 177 -25.94 -24.80 -15.82
CA ALA A 177 -24.65 -24.79 -15.14
C ALA A 177 -24.00 -23.39 -15.17
N THR A 178 -24.15 -22.68 -16.28
CA THR A 178 -23.65 -21.29 -16.43
C THR A 178 -24.30 -20.35 -15.42
N ARG A 179 -25.64 -20.36 -15.33
CA ARG A 179 -26.38 -19.54 -14.35
C ARG A 179 -26.13 -19.95 -12.91
N ALA A 180 -26.09 -21.26 -12.62
CA ALA A 180 -25.81 -21.74 -11.28
C ALA A 180 -24.43 -21.29 -10.77
N ALA A 181 -23.39 -21.38 -11.61
CA ALA A 181 -22.05 -20.87 -11.27
C ALA A 181 -22.03 -19.36 -11.09
N LEU A 182 -22.67 -18.62 -12.00
CA LEU A 182 -22.75 -17.17 -11.97
C LEU A 182 -23.44 -16.68 -10.69
N VAL A 183 -24.62 -17.21 -10.38
CA VAL A 183 -25.42 -16.84 -9.20
C VAL A 183 -24.73 -17.25 -7.91
N CYS A 184 -24.20 -18.47 -7.83
CA CYS A 184 -23.42 -18.93 -6.68
C CYS A 184 -22.26 -17.98 -6.39
N ARG A 185 -21.49 -17.63 -7.42
CA ARG A 185 -20.34 -16.74 -7.24
C ARG A 185 -20.76 -15.31 -6.86
N PHE A 186 -21.84 -14.82 -7.45
CA PHE A 186 -22.43 -13.52 -7.14
C PHE A 186 -22.85 -13.45 -5.66
N VAL A 187 -23.62 -14.42 -5.19
CA VAL A 187 -24.08 -14.55 -3.80
C VAL A 187 -22.90 -14.60 -2.83
N LEU A 188 -21.90 -15.44 -3.10
CA LEU A 188 -20.70 -15.55 -2.25
C LEU A 188 -19.85 -14.28 -2.18
N ARG A 189 -20.02 -13.35 -3.14
CA ARG A 189 -19.26 -12.09 -3.20
C ARG A 189 -20.02 -10.93 -2.57
N HIS A 190 -21.33 -10.85 -2.79
CA HIS A 190 -22.13 -9.69 -2.42
C HIS A 190 -22.95 -9.89 -1.13
N LEU A 191 -23.17 -11.13 -0.69
CA LEU A 191 -23.87 -11.43 0.56
C LEU A 191 -22.91 -11.95 1.64
N VAL A 192 -23.02 -11.38 2.85
CA VAL A 192 -22.28 -11.83 4.02
C VAL A 192 -22.98 -13.07 4.58
N LEU A 193 -22.61 -14.24 4.08
CA LEU A 193 -23.14 -15.53 4.53
C LEU A 193 -22.23 -16.19 5.57
N ALA A 194 -22.84 -16.83 6.58
CA ALA A 194 -22.14 -17.73 7.49
C ALA A 194 -21.50 -18.91 6.73
N VAL A 195 -20.42 -19.49 7.26
CA VAL A 195 -19.67 -20.59 6.61
C VAL A 195 -20.58 -21.74 6.15
N PRO A 196 -21.54 -22.23 6.95
CA PRO A 196 -22.45 -23.29 6.49
C PRO A 196 -23.28 -22.89 5.27
N LEU A 197 -23.79 -21.65 5.22
CA LEU A 197 -24.56 -21.16 4.07
C LEU A 197 -23.69 -21.03 2.81
N ARG A 198 -22.42 -20.64 2.95
CA ARG A 198 -21.48 -20.60 1.81
C ARG A 198 -21.30 -21.98 1.19
N VAL A 199 -21.15 -23.00 2.04
CA VAL A 199 -21.04 -24.39 1.59
C VAL A 199 -22.32 -24.83 0.88
N LEU A 200 -23.50 -24.51 1.42
CA LEU A 200 -24.78 -24.85 0.81
C LEU A 200 -24.96 -24.23 -0.59
N VAL A 201 -24.54 -22.98 -0.79
CA VAL A 201 -24.65 -22.32 -2.11
C VAL A 201 -23.72 -22.96 -3.15
N VAL A 202 -22.51 -23.36 -2.76
CA VAL A 202 -21.59 -24.10 -3.64
C VAL A 202 -22.16 -25.48 -3.96
N LEU A 203 -22.67 -26.19 -2.96
CA LEU A 203 -23.28 -27.51 -3.14
C LEU A 203 -24.50 -27.42 -4.07
N TRP A 204 -25.36 -26.41 -3.90
CA TRP A 204 -26.48 -26.16 -4.80
C TRP A 204 -26.02 -26.02 -6.26
N ALA A 205 -25.00 -25.20 -6.53
CA ALA A 205 -24.52 -25.01 -7.90
C ALA A 205 -23.94 -26.30 -8.51
N LEU A 206 -23.25 -27.11 -7.71
CA LEU A 206 -22.74 -28.42 -8.13
C LEU A 206 -23.89 -29.40 -8.40
N ILE A 207 -24.88 -29.48 -7.52
CA ILE A 207 -26.04 -30.38 -7.65
C ILE A 207 -26.88 -30.01 -8.89
N VAL A 208 -27.14 -28.72 -9.13
CA VAL A 208 -27.82 -28.23 -10.35
C VAL A 208 -27.01 -28.59 -11.61
N SER A 209 -25.69 -28.54 -11.54
CA SER A 209 -24.82 -28.87 -12.68
C SER A 209 -24.79 -30.36 -12.98
N ILE A 210 -24.67 -31.19 -11.94
CA ILE A 210 -24.66 -32.66 -12.05
C ILE A 210 -26.01 -33.19 -12.52
N SER A 211 -27.13 -32.60 -12.07
CA SER A 211 -28.47 -33.02 -12.49
C SER A 211 -28.67 -32.94 -14.01
N ARG A 212 -27.97 -32.04 -14.71
CA ARG A 212 -28.00 -31.93 -16.18
C ARG A 212 -27.42 -33.14 -16.89
N VAL A 213 -26.39 -33.74 -16.31
CA VAL A 213 -25.78 -34.97 -16.84
C VAL A 213 -26.63 -36.18 -16.44
N MET A 214 -27.08 -36.25 -15.18
CA MET A 214 -27.90 -37.36 -14.68
C MET A 214 -29.22 -37.54 -15.43
N LEU A 215 -29.88 -36.44 -15.79
CA LEU A 215 -31.11 -36.45 -16.59
C LEU A 215 -30.87 -36.72 -18.09
N GLY A 216 -29.61 -36.88 -18.51
CA GLY A 216 -29.25 -37.05 -19.93
C GLY A 216 -29.51 -35.81 -20.79
N ARG A 217 -29.51 -34.60 -20.20
CA ARG A 217 -29.82 -33.35 -20.91
C ARG A 217 -28.60 -32.75 -21.60
N HIS A 218 -27.42 -32.96 -21.04
CA HIS A 218 -26.14 -32.38 -21.47
C HIS A 218 -25.00 -33.39 -21.30
N ASN A 219 -23.93 -33.24 -22.07
CA ASN A 219 -22.68 -33.97 -21.83
C ASN A 219 -21.88 -33.33 -20.70
N MET A 220 -20.95 -34.07 -20.11
CA MET A 220 -20.12 -33.62 -18.99
C MET A 220 -19.31 -32.37 -19.34
N THR A 221 -18.74 -32.32 -20.56
CA THR A 221 -18.02 -31.13 -21.05
C THR A 221 -18.92 -29.91 -21.25
N ASP A 222 -20.19 -30.09 -21.65
CA ASP A 222 -21.16 -28.99 -21.79
C ASP A 222 -21.41 -28.31 -20.43
N VAL A 223 -21.43 -29.10 -19.36
CA VAL A 223 -21.61 -28.65 -17.98
C VAL A 223 -20.36 -28.00 -17.43
N LEU A 224 -19.19 -28.62 -17.64
CA LEU A 224 -17.91 -28.06 -17.19
C LEU A 224 -17.63 -26.71 -17.85
N PHE A 225 -17.84 -26.59 -19.16
CA PHE A 225 -17.71 -25.31 -19.85
C PHE A 225 -18.75 -24.31 -19.35
N GLY A 226 -20.00 -24.74 -19.10
CA GLY A 226 -21.02 -23.88 -18.51
C GLY A 226 -20.56 -23.29 -17.17
N LEU A 227 -20.03 -24.11 -16.26
CA LEU A 227 -19.47 -23.65 -14.98
C LEU A 227 -18.35 -22.61 -15.18
N LEU A 228 -17.42 -22.87 -16.11
CA LEU A 228 -16.31 -21.95 -16.43
C LEU A 228 -16.79 -20.63 -17.04
N LEU A 229 -17.76 -20.70 -17.96
CA LEU A 229 -18.35 -19.53 -18.60
C LEU A 229 -19.10 -18.67 -17.55
N GLY A 230 -19.89 -19.29 -16.69
CA GLY A 230 -20.61 -18.59 -15.62
C GLY A 230 -19.67 -17.88 -14.65
N TYR A 231 -18.56 -18.54 -14.30
CA TYR A 231 -17.49 -17.93 -13.52
C TYR A 231 -16.84 -16.73 -14.23
N ALA A 232 -16.55 -16.85 -15.53
CA ALA A 232 -15.95 -15.78 -16.32
C ALA A 232 -16.89 -14.57 -16.49
N LEU A 233 -18.18 -14.81 -16.76
CA LEU A 233 -19.19 -13.76 -16.90
C LEU A 233 -19.40 -13.00 -15.60
N GLN A 234 -19.47 -13.69 -14.45
CA GLN A 234 -19.55 -13.02 -13.15
C GLN A 234 -18.32 -12.14 -12.89
N LYS A 235 -17.12 -12.62 -13.23
CA LYS A 235 -15.89 -11.82 -13.13
C LYS A 235 -15.94 -10.57 -14.00
N LEU A 236 -16.46 -10.68 -15.23
CA LEU A 236 -16.56 -9.56 -16.18
C LEU A 236 -17.53 -8.48 -15.69
N VAL A 237 -18.72 -8.88 -15.23
CA VAL A 237 -19.76 -7.95 -14.76
C VAL A 237 -19.30 -7.18 -13.52
N VAL A 238 -18.63 -7.83 -12.58
CA VAL A 238 -18.17 -7.14 -11.36
C VAL A 238 -16.93 -6.27 -11.60
N LYS A 239 -16.13 -6.53 -12.65
CA LYS A 239 -15.03 -5.63 -13.04
C LYS A 239 -15.54 -4.29 -13.61
N ARG A 240 -16.84 -4.20 -13.96
CA ARG A 240 -17.49 -3.03 -14.54
C ARG A 240 -18.32 -2.20 -13.56
N SER A 241 -18.35 -2.54 -12.26
CA SER A 241 -18.76 -1.56 -11.24
C SER A 241 -17.83 -0.35 -11.36
N MET A 242 -18.42 0.83 -11.59
CA MET A 242 -17.72 2.07 -11.97
C MET A 242 -16.50 2.28 -11.08
N THR A 243 -15.30 2.24 -11.67
CA THR A 243 -14.05 2.46 -10.94
C THR A 243 -14.07 3.86 -10.35
N LYS A 244 -14.01 3.97 -9.02
CA LYS A 244 -14.05 5.26 -8.34
C LYS A 244 -12.78 6.07 -8.65
N LYS A 245 -12.97 7.31 -9.07
CA LYS A 245 -11.92 8.28 -9.38
C LYS A 245 -11.54 9.07 -8.14
N VAL A 246 -10.26 9.10 -7.80
CA VAL A 246 -9.75 9.73 -6.57
C VAL A 246 -8.80 10.87 -6.91
N ALA A 247 -9.11 12.07 -6.43
CA ALA A 247 -8.18 13.20 -6.50
C ALA A 247 -7.15 13.10 -5.37
N ILE A 248 -5.87 13.31 -5.68
CA ILE A 248 -4.78 13.34 -4.69
C ILE A 248 -4.10 14.71 -4.77
N ILE A 249 -4.07 15.44 -3.66
CA ILE A 249 -3.55 16.81 -3.61
C ILE A 249 -2.12 16.79 -3.09
N GLY A 250 -1.14 16.91 -3.97
CA GLY A 250 0.29 16.93 -3.67
C GLY A 250 1.01 15.60 -3.99
N GLY A 251 2.13 15.68 -4.69
CA GLY A 251 3.03 14.59 -5.10
C GLY A 251 4.22 14.37 -4.15
N GLY A 252 4.06 14.70 -2.87
CA GLY A 252 5.04 14.41 -1.81
C GLY A 252 5.06 12.92 -1.40
N SER A 253 5.79 12.58 -0.33
CA SER A 253 5.87 11.19 0.17
C SER A 253 4.49 10.57 0.44
N SER A 254 3.57 11.34 1.00
CA SER A 254 2.18 10.91 1.27
C SER A 254 1.39 10.71 -0.04
N GLY A 255 1.59 11.59 -1.02
CA GLY A 255 0.95 11.50 -2.34
C GLY A 255 1.37 10.28 -3.14
N LEU A 256 2.67 9.95 -3.15
CA LEU A 256 3.19 8.75 -3.80
C LEU A 256 2.55 7.48 -3.20
N CYS A 257 2.45 7.41 -1.87
CA CYS A 257 1.73 6.32 -1.20
C CYS A 257 0.25 6.28 -1.55
N ALA A 258 -0.40 7.45 -1.65
CA ALA A 258 -1.81 7.55 -2.00
C ALA A 258 -2.08 6.99 -3.40
N ILE A 259 -1.27 7.37 -4.40
CA ILE A 259 -1.38 6.86 -5.77
C ILE A 259 -1.26 5.34 -5.75
N LYS A 260 -0.21 4.82 -5.12
CA LYS A 260 0.02 3.38 -5.06
C LYS A 260 -1.10 2.63 -4.33
N ALA A 261 -1.59 3.15 -3.19
CA ALA A 261 -2.69 2.54 -2.45
C ALA A 261 -3.97 2.50 -3.29
N CYS A 262 -4.28 3.58 -4.02
CA CYS A 262 -5.39 3.61 -4.96
C CYS A 262 -5.27 2.50 -6.01
N LEU A 263 -4.10 2.38 -6.64
CA LEU A 263 -3.85 1.34 -7.65
C LEU A 263 -3.95 -0.09 -7.07
N GLN A 264 -3.39 -0.33 -5.88
CA GLN A 264 -3.48 -1.63 -5.19
C GLN A 264 -4.94 -2.03 -4.89
N GLU A 265 -5.79 -1.04 -4.65
CA GLU A 265 -7.22 -1.24 -4.41
C GLU A 265 -8.06 -1.14 -5.69
N GLY A 266 -7.47 -0.92 -6.87
CA GLY A 266 -8.22 -0.84 -8.13
C GLY A 266 -9.09 0.42 -8.27
N LEU A 267 -8.69 1.52 -7.63
CA LEU A 267 -9.21 2.87 -7.82
C LEU A 267 -8.46 3.58 -8.95
N GLU A 268 -9.02 4.68 -9.46
CA GLU A 268 -8.39 5.51 -10.51
C GLU A 268 -7.85 6.82 -9.91
N PRO A 269 -6.55 6.89 -9.54
CA PRO A 269 -5.96 8.09 -8.96
C PRO A 269 -5.62 9.14 -10.02
N VAL A 270 -5.88 10.40 -9.70
CA VAL A 270 -5.31 11.57 -10.37
C VAL A 270 -4.67 12.46 -9.30
N CYS A 271 -3.35 12.59 -9.35
CA CYS A 271 -2.58 13.42 -8.44
C CYS A 271 -2.28 14.78 -9.09
N PHE A 272 -2.51 15.84 -8.34
CA PHE A 272 -2.21 17.22 -8.72
C PHE A 272 -1.01 17.70 -7.91
N GLU A 273 0.09 17.99 -8.58
CA GLU A 273 1.33 18.50 -7.98
C GLU A 273 1.56 19.92 -8.48
N ARG A 274 1.61 20.87 -7.54
CA ARG A 274 1.83 22.29 -7.83
C ARG A 274 3.14 22.54 -8.57
N THR A 275 4.18 21.79 -8.23
CA THR A 275 5.53 22.01 -8.77
C THR A 275 5.85 21.12 -9.96
N GLY A 276 7.06 21.24 -10.50
CA GLY A 276 7.50 20.51 -11.70
C GLY A 276 8.03 19.08 -11.49
N ASP A 277 8.08 18.59 -10.25
CA ASP A 277 8.62 17.26 -9.91
C ASP A 277 7.96 16.75 -8.62
N ILE A 278 8.19 15.48 -8.25
CA ILE A 278 7.68 14.86 -7.02
C ILE A 278 8.51 15.27 -5.78
N GLY A 279 8.14 14.72 -4.62
CA GLY A 279 8.98 14.67 -3.42
C GLY A 279 8.69 15.76 -2.38
N GLY A 280 8.08 16.88 -2.79
CA GLY A 280 7.63 17.95 -1.89
C GLY A 280 8.77 18.49 -1.02
N LEU A 281 8.71 18.25 0.28
CA LEU A 281 9.70 18.70 1.28
C LEU A 281 11.11 18.18 0.98
N TRP A 282 11.25 16.94 0.49
CA TRP A 282 12.55 16.30 0.33
C TRP A 282 13.28 16.74 -0.94
N ARG A 283 12.59 17.42 -1.87
CA ARG A 283 13.23 18.02 -3.04
C ARG A 283 13.85 19.35 -2.65
N PHE A 284 15.15 19.34 -2.41
CA PHE A 284 15.89 20.57 -2.17
C PHE A 284 15.84 21.47 -3.41
N GLU A 285 15.53 22.74 -3.19
CA GLU A 285 15.62 23.80 -4.19
C GLU A 285 16.39 24.97 -3.56
N GLU A 286 17.17 25.67 -4.38
CA GLU A 286 17.95 26.84 -3.95
C GLU A 286 17.06 27.98 -3.45
N ARG A 287 15.85 28.12 -4.02
CA ARG A 287 14.89 29.15 -3.64
C ARG A 287 13.66 28.50 -3.01
N PRO A 288 13.16 29.02 -1.87
CA PRO A 288 11.85 28.61 -1.35
C PRO A 288 10.75 28.88 -2.39
N GLU A 289 9.84 27.93 -2.57
CA GLU A 289 8.68 28.06 -3.45
C GLU A 289 7.41 28.17 -2.61
N ASP A 290 6.48 29.06 -2.98
CA ASP A 290 5.26 29.29 -2.22
C ASP A 290 4.32 28.08 -2.21
N GLY A 291 3.81 27.76 -1.02
CA GLY A 291 3.00 26.58 -0.73
C GLY A 291 3.69 25.22 -0.94
N ARG A 292 5.01 25.19 -1.08
CA ARG A 292 5.82 23.98 -0.85
C ARG A 292 6.71 24.18 0.38
N ALA A 293 6.92 23.11 1.15
CA ALA A 293 7.86 23.14 2.27
C ALA A 293 9.29 23.32 1.74
N SER A 294 10.10 24.07 2.49
CA SER A 294 11.49 24.37 2.13
C SER A 294 12.44 23.68 3.11
N ILE A 295 13.54 23.15 2.59
CA ILE A 295 14.64 22.56 3.35
C ILE A 295 15.95 23.25 3.01
N TYR A 296 16.90 23.14 3.93
CA TYR A 296 18.29 23.57 3.74
C TYR A 296 19.14 22.46 3.14
N ARG A 297 20.26 22.83 2.51
CA ARG A 297 21.02 21.91 1.66
C ARG A 297 21.48 20.68 2.42
N SER A 298 21.94 20.86 3.65
CA SER A 298 22.58 19.84 4.48
C SER A 298 21.64 18.92 5.25
N VAL A 299 20.31 19.00 5.03
CA VAL A 299 19.34 18.16 5.77
C VAL A 299 19.66 16.67 5.62
N ILE A 300 19.92 16.03 6.76
CA ILE A 300 19.98 14.57 6.94
C ILE A 300 18.74 14.14 7.73
N ILE A 301 18.03 13.14 7.22
CA ILE A 301 16.85 12.60 7.92
C ILE A 301 17.21 12.12 9.33
N ASN A 302 16.25 12.23 10.24
CA ASN A 302 16.40 11.87 11.65
C ASN A 302 15.84 10.47 12.00
N THR A 303 15.39 9.71 11.00
CA THR A 303 14.91 8.33 11.11
C THR A 303 15.68 7.44 10.14
N SER A 304 15.97 6.21 10.55
CA SER A 304 16.86 5.31 9.84
C SER A 304 16.17 4.60 8.68
N LYS A 305 16.96 4.18 7.67
CA LYS A 305 16.47 3.64 6.41
C LYS A 305 15.47 2.48 6.56
N GLU A 306 15.75 1.52 7.44
CA GLU A 306 14.85 0.37 7.64
C GLU A 306 13.58 0.75 8.43
N MET A 307 13.60 1.85 9.19
CA MET A 307 12.45 2.33 9.96
C MET A 307 11.56 3.27 9.15
N MET A 308 12.10 3.94 8.13
CA MET A 308 11.41 4.98 7.36
C MET A 308 10.99 4.56 5.95
N CYS A 309 11.48 3.44 5.42
CA CYS A 309 11.07 2.96 4.10
C CYS A 309 9.55 2.65 4.02
N PHE A 310 9.02 2.54 2.82
CA PHE A 310 7.67 1.97 2.62
C PHE A 310 7.67 0.46 2.88
N SER A 311 6.56 -0.05 3.41
CA SER A 311 6.44 -1.39 4.01
C SER A 311 6.67 -2.57 3.05
N ASP A 312 6.61 -2.33 1.74
CA ASP A 312 6.87 -3.33 0.69
C ASP A 312 7.92 -2.87 -0.32
N PHE A 313 8.75 -1.89 0.05
CA PHE A 313 9.84 -1.40 -0.79
C PHE A 313 11.03 -0.94 0.08
N PRO A 314 11.90 -1.88 0.50
CA PRO A 314 13.12 -1.55 1.26
C PRO A 314 13.99 -0.53 0.55
N ILE A 315 14.68 0.30 1.32
CA ILE A 315 15.75 1.17 0.79
C ILE A 315 16.96 0.30 0.41
N PRO A 316 17.69 0.64 -0.66
CA PRO A 316 18.87 -0.13 -1.09
C PRO A 316 19.87 -0.40 0.04
N GLU A 317 20.48 -1.58 0.00
CA GLU A 317 21.36 -2.05 1.08
C GLU A 317 22.63 -1.19 1.24
N ASP A 318 23.09 -0.56 0.17
CA ASP A 318 24.26 0.31 0.11
C ASP A 318 23.99 1.74 0.59
N PHE A 319 22.72 2.15 0.71
CA PHE A 319 22.38 3.48 1.20
C PHE A 319 22.73 3.63 2.69
N PRO A 320 23.16 4.83 3.12
CA PRO A 320 23.47 5.10 4.52
C PRO A 320 22.21 4.98 5.39
N ASN A 321 22.38 4.63 6.67
CA ASN A 321 21.26 4.48 7.60
C ASN A 321 20.49 5.78 7.79
N TYR A 322 21.19 6.91 7.91
CA TYR A 322 20.60 8.25 7.89
C TYR A 322 21.01 8.93 6.60
N MET A 323 20.02 9.24 5.76
CA MET A 323 20.24 9.71 4.40
C MET A 323 20.15 11.22 4.30
N HIS A 324 21.03 11.79 3.48
CA HIS A 324 20.87 13.15 2.97
C HIS A 324 19.59 13.27 2.12
N ASN A 325 18.99 14.46 2.09
CA ASN A 325 17.76 14.71 1.33
C ASN A 325 17.83 14.23 -0.14
N SER A 326 19.00 14.34 -0.79
CA SER A 326 19.21 13.85 -2.16
C SER A 326 19.03 12.32 -2.29
N LYS A 327 19.47 11.54 -1.29
CA LYS A 327 19.28 10.08 -1.24
C LYS A 327 17.83 9.70 -0.95
N ILE A 328 17.12 10.51 -0.17
CA ILE A 328 15.66 10.36 0.01
C ILE A 328 14.94 10.57 -1.33
N MET A 329 15.31 11.61 -2.09
CA MET A 329 14.75 11.86 -3.41
C MET A 329 15.05 10.75 -4.40
N GLU A 330 16.27 10.20 -4.37
CA GLU A 330 16.63 9.02 -5.16
C GLU A 330 15.70 7.84 -4.84
N TYR A 331 15.48 7.53 -3.56
CA TYR A 331 14.54 6.49 -3.13
C TYR A 331 13.09 6.75 -3.59
N PHE A 332 12.60 8.00 -3.51
CA PHE A 332 11.25 8.33 -4.00
C PHE A 332 11.11 8.18 -5.52
N ARG A 333 12.15 8.51 -6.28
CA ARG A 333 12.17 8.26 -7.74
C ARG A 333 12.17 6.77 -8.04
N MET A 334 12.95 5.98 -7.30
CA MET A 334 12.94 4.52 -7.41
C MET A 334 11.55 3.94 -7.12
N TYR A 335 10.89 4.41 -6.06
CA TYR A 335 9.54 3.98 -5.70
C TYR A 335 8.51 4.35 -6.78
N ALA A 336 8.54 5.60 -7.25
CA ALA A 336 7.63 6.09 -8.28
C ALA A 336 7.81 5.36 -9.61
N GLN A 337 9.05 5.02 -9.98
CA GLN A 337 9.36 4.23 -11.17
C GLN A 337 8.92 2.77 -11.00
N HIS A 338 9.24 2.14 -9.88
CA HIS A 338 8.94 0.73 -9.63
C HIS A 338 7.44 0.42 -9.67
N PHE A 339 6.62 1.32 -9.10
CA PHE A 339 5.16 1.16 -9.09
C PHE A 339 4.46 1.95 -10.20
N ASP A 340 5.21 2.55 -11.14
CA ASP A 340 4.71 3.30 -12.30
C ASP A 340 3.67 4.37 -11.91
N LEU A 341 4.04 5.19 -10.93
CA LEU A 341 3.18 6.19 -10.30
C LEU A 341 3.13 7.51 -11.07
N LEU A 342 4.21 7.85 -11.80
CA LEU A 342 4.39 9.17 -12.41
C LEU A 342 3.30 9.51 -13.44
N ARG A 343 2.78 8.52 -14.17
CA ARG A 343 1.69 8.73 -15.15
C ARG A 343 0.37 9.21 -14.54
N HIS A 344 0.21 9.08 -13.22
CA HIS A 344 -0.97 9.53 -12.50
C HIS A 344 -0.81 10.95 -11.95
N ILE A 345 0.32 11.61 -12.20
CA ILE A 345 0.64 12.93 -11.65
C ILE A 345 0.54 13.99 -12.76
N ARG A 346 -0.24 15.03 -12.49
CA ARG A 346 -0.27 16.27 -13.25
C ARG A 346 0.59 17.30 -12.53
N PHE A 347 1.80 17.51 -13.05
CA PHE A 347 2.73 18.53 -12.56
C PHE A 347 2.27 19.93 -12.95
N ARG A 348 2.82 20.95 -12.28
CA ARG A 348 2.48 22.37 -12.51
C ARG A 348 0.97 22.60 -12.50
N THR A 349 0.27 21.88 -11.63
CA THR A 349 -1.19 21.92 -11.51
C THR A 349 -1.54 22.13 -10.04
N SER A 350 -1.91 23.36 -9.69
CA SER A 350 -2.33 23.70 -8.32
C SER A 350 -3.80 23.40 -8.14
N VAL A 351 -4.18 22.86 -6.98
CA VAL A 351 -5.61 22.78 -6.59
C VAL A 351 -6.00 24.09 -5.95
N CYS A 352 -7.00 24.76 -6.52
CA CYS A 352 -7.51 26.05 -6.08
C CYS A 352 -8.68 25.89 -5.12
N HIS A 353 -9.62 24.98 -5.43
CA HIS A 353 -10.83 24.76 -4.65
C HIS A 353 -11.28 23.30 -4.69
N VAL A 354 -11.82 22.83 -3.57
CA VAL A 354 -12.42 21.50 -3.41
C VAL A 354 -13.73 21.68 -2.66
N SER A 355 -14.84 21.46 -3.35
CA SER A 355 -16.19 21.67 -2.82
C SER A 355 -17.02 20.39 -2.91
N LYS A 356 -17.92 20.21 -1.93
CA LYS A 356 -18.97 19.19 -2.00
C LYS A 356 -19.87 19.50 -3.19
N ARG A 357 -20.20 18.51 -4.02
CA ARG A 357 -21.24 18.69 -5.05
C ARG A 357 -22.62 18.92 -4.40
N PRO A 358 -23.57 19.57 -5.10
CA PRO A 358 -24.93 19.74 -4.58
C PRO A 358 -25.62 18.43 -4.20
N ASP A 359 -25.27 17.32 -4.85
CA ASP A 359 -25.80 15.98 -4.60
C ASP A 359 -24.98 15.15 -3.58
N PHE A 360 -24.01 15.75 -2.87
CA PHE A 360 -23.02 15.07 -2.01
C PHE A 360 -23.63 14.08 -1.01
N ALA A 361 -24.75 14.40 -0.37
CA ALA A 361 -25.41 13.51 0.58
C ALA A 361 -25.78 12.15 -0.04
N SER A 362 -26.02 12.11 -1.36
CA SER A 362 -26.30 10.89 -2.12
C SER A 362 -25.06 10.37 -2.86
N SER A 363 -24.28 11.24 -3.51
CA SER A 363 -23.18 10.87 -4.40
C SER A 363 -21.84 10.67 -3.66
N GLY A 364 -21.59 11.47 -2.62
CA GLY A 364 -20.30 11.60 -1.93
C GLY A 364 -19.21 12.24 -2.79
N GLN A 365 -19.57 12.89 -3.89
CA GLN A 365 -18.62 13.39 -4.90
C GLN A 365 -18.19 14.83 -4.67
N TRP A 366 -16.98 15.13 -5.11
CA TRP A 366 -16.31 16.42 -4.98
C TRP A 366 -16.12 17.06 -6.34
N GLU A 367 -16.29 18.38 -6.39
CA GLU A 367 -15.77 19.20 -7.49
C GLU A 367 -14.39 19.73 -7.09
N VAL A 368 -13.40 19.49 -7.94
CA VAL A 368 -12.00 19.90 -7.73
C VAL A 368 -11.63 20.88 -8.84
N VAL A 369 -11.39 22.12 -8.47
CA VAL A 369 -10.92 23.19 -9.35
C VAL A 369 -9.41 23.25 -9.30
N THR A 370 -8.77 23.11 -10.45
CA THR A 370 -7.33 23.14 -10.62
C THR A 370 -6.91 24.26 -11.55
N GLU A 371 -5.70 24.79 -11.36
CA GLU A 371 -5.08 25.77 -12.22
C GLU A 371 -3.77 25.23 -12.79
N SER A 372 -3.62 25.31 -14.12
CA SER A 372 -2.38 25.03 -14.83
C SER A 372 -2.19 26.04 -15.95
N GLU A 373 -0.99 26.61 -16.07
CA GLU A 373 -0.66 27.62 -17.08
C GLU A 373 -1.64 28.81 -17.12
N GLY A 374 -2.16 29.22 -15.95
CA GLY A 374 -3.14 30.31 -15.81
C GLY A 374 -4.57 29.97 -16.24
N LYS A 375 -4.85 28.71 -16.59
CA LYS A 375 -6.19 28.22 -16.94
C LYS A 375 -6.75 27.37 -15.82
N GLN A 376 -8.00 27.64 -15.46
CA GLN A 376 -8.72 26.84 -14.48
C GLN A 376 -9.58 25.77 -15.14
N GLU A 377 -9.55 24.56 -14.57
CA GLU A 377 -10.36 23.42 -14.96
C GLU A 377 -11.03 22.83 -13.73
N ALA A 378 -12.34 22.59 -13.81
CA ALA A 378 -13.10 21.88 -12.80
C ALA A 378 -13.32 20.42 -13.24
N ALA A 379 -13.12 19.48 -12.32
CA ALA A 379 -13.38 18.06 -12.57
C ALA A 379 -14.02 17.40 -11.35
N VAL A 380 -14.89 16.41 -11.61
CA VAL A 380 -15.58 15.64 -10.58
C VAL A 380 -14.78 14.41 -10.17
N PHE A 381 -14.77 14.14 -8.87
CA PHE A 381 -14.11 12.99 -8.25
C PHE A 381 -15.00 12.32 -7.20
N ASP A 382 -14.86 11.01 -7.06
CA ASP A 382 -15.61 10.21 -6.08
C ASP A 382 -15.04 10.30 -4.67
N ALA A 383 -13.75 10.66 -4.55
CA ALA A 383 -13.10 10.90 -3.28
C ALA A 383 -11.84 11.78 -3.43
N VAL A 384 -11.37 12.33 -2.31
CA VAL A 384 -10.21 13.23 -2.25
C VAL A 384 -9.25 12.79 -1.14
N LEU A 385 -7.96 12.69 -1.47
CA LEU A 385 -6.85 12.50 -0.52
C LEU A 385 -6.01 13.78 -0.46
N VAL A 386 -5.97 14.42 0.71
CA VAL A 386 -5.19 15.63 0.95
C VAL A 386 -3.78 15.23 1.42
N CYS A 387 -2.78 15.49 0.58
CA CYS A 387 -1.37 15.14 0.80
C CYS A 387 -0.44 16.37 0.73
N SER A 388 -0.96 17.57 1.03
CA SER A 388 -0.25 18.85 0.90
C SER A 388 0.81 19.10 1.98
N GLY A 389 0.87 18.26 3.01
CA GLY A 389 1.79 18.43 4.14
C GLY A 389 1.39 19.58 5.08
N HIS A 390 2.27 19.91 6.03
CA HIS A 390 1.99 20.87 7.10
C HIS A 390 3.21 21.70 7.57
N HIS A 391 4.32 21.68 6.83
CA HIS A 391 5.52 22.49 7.09
C HIS A 391 5.72 23.56 6.01
N THR A 392 4.62 24.15 5.53
CA THR A 392 4.64 25.19 4.50
C THR A 392 4.67 26.58 5.13
N ASP A 393 3.72 26.90 6.00
CA ASP A 393 3.48 28.29 6.39
C ASP A 393 4.42 28.65 7.54
N ALA A 394 5.40 29.52 7.30
CA ALA A 394 6.37 29.91 8.31
C ALA A 394 5.68 30.61 9.50
N HIS A 395 5.96 30.16 10.72
CA HIS A 395 5.45 30.80 11.92
C HIS A 395 6.47 31.79 12.47
N LEU A 396 6.27 33.08 12.20
CA LEU A 396 7.19 34.17 12.56
C LEU A 396 6.55 35.13 13.60
N PRO A 397 6.66 34.85 14.92
CA PRO A 397 5.97 35.62 15.95
C PRO A 397 6.71 36.92 16.32
N LEU A 398 6.83 37.86 15.37
CA LEU A 398 7.59 39.11 15.56
C LEU A 398 7.09 39.94 16.75
N SER A 399 5.79 39.88 17.07
CA SER A 399 5.21 40.56 18.24
C SER A 399 5.75 40.05 19.58
N SER A 400 6.34 38.85 19.62
CA SER A 400 6.95 38.29 20.82
C SER A 400 8.39 38.77 21.05
N PHE A 401 8.95 39.58 20.15
CA PHE A 401 10.34 40.06 20.21
C PHE A 401 10.39 41.59 20.12
N PRO A 402 10.17 42.30 21.23
CA PRO A 402 10.20 43.76 21.26
C PRO A 402 11.48 44.33 20.64
N GLY A 403 11.33 45.39 19.84
CA GLY A 403 12.47 46.07 19.23
C GLY A 403 13.03 45.42 17.96
N ILE A 404 12.55 44.26 17.50
CA ILE A 404 13.05 43.61 16.27
C ILE A 404 12.91 44.51 15.02
N GLN A 405 11.99 45.46 15.03
CA GLN A 405 11.75 46.46 13.98
C GLN A 405 12.84 47.54 13.93
N LYS A 406 13.54 47.76 15.05
CA LYS A 406 14.69 48.67 15.14
C LYS A 406 15.99 48.01 14.71
N PHE A 407 16.04 46.67 14.73
CA PHE A 407 17.24 45.90 14.42
C PHE A 407 17.68 46.14 12.98
N LYS A 408 18.91 46.65 12.81
CA LYS A 408 19.50 47.00 11.51
C LYS A 408 20.16 45.81 10.81
N GLY A 409 20.41 44.71 11.54
CA GLY A 409 20.94 43.47 10.97
C GLY A 409 19.88 42.70 10.18
N HIS A 410 20.31 41.59 9.57
CA HIS A 410 19.41 40.77 8.74
C HIS A 410 18.71 39.69 9.57
N TYR A 411 17.41 39.48 9.36
CA TYR A 411 16.71 38.35 9.96
C TYR A 411 15.89 37.57 8.94
N LEU A 412 15.76 36.26 9.16
CA LEU A 412 14.96 35.37 8.33
C LEU A 412 14.36 34.22 9.14
N HIS A 413 13.34 33.56 8.58
CA HIS A 413 12.81 32.32 9.13
C HIS A 413 13.61 31.12 8.62
N SER A 414 13.68 30.03 9.40
CA SER A 414 14.35 28.78 9.02
C SER A 414 13.90 28.18 7.67
N ARG A 415 12.73 28.56 7.16
CA ARG A 415 12.20 28.24 5.82
C ARG A 415 13.09 28.78 4.70
N ASP A 416 13.65 29.98 4.91
CA ASP A 416 14.38 30.74 3.90
C ASP A 416 15.89 30.46 3.95
N TYR A 417 16.37 29.80 5.00
CA TYR A 417 17.75 29.37 5.12
C TYR A 417 18.08 28.23 4.13
N LYS A 418 19.26 28.31 3.50
CA LYS A 418 19.73 27.32 2.51
C LYS A 418 21.13 26.80 2.79
N ASP A 419 22.03 27.70 3.17
CA ASP A 419 23.39 27.40 3.57
C ASP A 419 23.93 28.46 4.53
N ALA A 420 25.11 28.19 5.09
CA ALA A 420 25.75 29.05 6.08
C ALA A 420 26.55 30.22 5.49
N GLN A 421 26.65 30.36 4.16
CA GLN A 421 27.63 31.27 3.55
C GLN A 421 27.38 32.73 3.94
N ALA A 422 26.11 33.14 3.96
CA ALA A 422 25.69 34.50 4.32
C ALA A 422 26.00 34.89 5.78
N PHE A 423 26.40 33.93 6.62
CA PHE A 423 26.67 34.09 8.05
C PHE A 423 28.16 34.02 8.40
N THR A 424 29.03 33.87 7.40
CA THR A 424 30.48 33.81 7.58
C THR A 424 30.99 35.06 8.29
N ASN A 425 31.81 34.87 9.33
CA ASN A 425 32.37 35.94 10.17
C ASN A 425 31.34 36.88 10.83
N LYS A 426 30.08 36.44 10.98
CA LYS A 426 29.01 37.20 11.66
C LYS A 426 28.73 36.68 13.07
N ARG A 427 28.14 37.50 13.91
CA ARG A 427 27.52 37.13 15.19
C ARG A 427 26.05 36.84 14.94
N VAL A 428 25.63 35.60 15.15
CA VAL A 428 24.30 35.11 14.76
C VAL A 428 23.54 34.62 15.97
N VAL A 429 22.26 34.99 16.10
CA VAL A 429 21.35 34.35 17.05
C VAL A 429 20.34 33.47 16.33
N VAL A 430 20.28 32.20 16.72
CA VAL A 430 19.27 31.25 16.27
C VAL A 430 18.22 31.11 17.37
N ILE A 431 16.97 31.41 17.05
CA ILE A 431 15.85 31.42 18.01
C ILE A 431 15.04 30.14 17.86
N GLY A 432 14.99 29.37 18.94
CA GLY A 432 14.24 28.11 19.02
C GLY A 432 15.13 26.88 18.84
N ILE A 433 14.89 25.86 19.66
CA ILE A 433 15.68 24.62 19.71
C ILE A 433 14.91 23.41 19.15
N GLY A 434 14.15 23.62 18.07
CA GLY A 434 13.66 22.50 17.26
C GLY A 434 14.80 21.81 16.50
N ASN A 435 14.49 20.74 15.76
CA ASN A 435 15.48 20.06 14.91
C ASN A 435 16.17 21.05 13.96
N SER A 436 15.40 21.89 13.25
CA SER A 436 15.96 22.93 12.40
C SER A 436 16.84 23.91 13.19
N GLY A 437 16.37 24.43 14.33
CA GLY A 437 17.16 25.38 15.11
C GLY A 437 18.50 24.83 15.60
N SER A 438 18.53 23.56 16.02
CA SER A 438 19.77 22.87 16.39
C SER A 438 20.69 22.65 15.19
N ASP A 439 20.16 22.14 14.07
CA ASP A 439 20.95 21.86 12.87
C ASP A 439 21.53 23.16 12.29
N LEU A 440 20.73 24.22 12.20
CA LEU A 440 21.19 25.53 11.71
C LEU A 440 22.22 26.17 12.64
N ALA A 441 22.02 26.10 13.97
CA ALA A 441 23.02 26.61 14.91
C ALA A 441 24.36 25.88 14.75
N VAL A 442 24.33 24.56 14.59
CA VAL A 442 25.54 23.76 14.34
C VAL A 442 26.21 24.13 13.03
N GLU A 443 25.45 24.20 11.93
CA GLU A 443 25.99 24.48 10.59
C GLU A 443 26.59 25.89 10.51
N ILE A 444 25.84 26.90 10.98
CA ILE A 444 26.30 28.29 10.99
C ILE A 444 27.57 28.46 11.86
N SER A 445 27.69 27.71 12.96
CA SER A 445 28.86 27.81 13.86
C SER A 445 30.20 27.39 13.24
N GLN A 446 30.17 26.77 12.06
CA GLN A 446 31.38 26.39 11.33
C GLN A 446 32.13 27.59 10.77
N THR A 447 31.40 28.62 10.31
CA THR A 447 31.96 29.78 9.61
C THR A 447 31.64 31.12 10.28
N ALA A 448 30.62 31.18 11.13
CA ALA A 448 30.27 32.38 11.89
C ALA A 448 31.34 32.74 12.93
N GLN A 449 31.44 34.03 13.27
CA GLN A 449 32.29 34.51 14.37
C GLN A 449 31.80 33.98 15.71
N GLN A 450 30.49 33.98 15.93
CA GLN A 450 29.85 33.45 17.14
C GLN A 450 28.38 33.09 16.85
N VAL A 451 27.89 32.00 17.44
CA VAL A 451 26.47 31.61 17.36
C VAL A 451 25.87 31.54 18.75
N PHE A 452 24.74 32.22 18.94
CA PHE A 452 23.92 32.14 20.14
C PHE A 452 22.67 31.31 19.83
N LEU A 453 22.43 30.25 20.60
CA LEU A 453 21.21 29.46 20.49
C LEU A 453 20.24 29.87 21.60
N SER A 454 19.24 30.68 21.26
CA SER A 454 18.24 31.17 22.21
C SER A 454 17.10 30.17 22.37
N THR A 455 16.81 29.79 23.61
CA THR A 455 15.69 28.90 23.94
C THR A 455 14.93 29.34 25.18
N ARG A 456 13.59 29.28 25.12
CA ARG A 456 12.70 29.60 26.26
C ARG A 456 12.61 28.48 27.29
N ARG A 457 12.66 27.24 26.82
CA ARG A 457 12.28 26.07 27.63
C ARG A 457 13.38 25.01 27.71
N GLY A 458 14.45 25.10 26.92
CA GLY A 458 15.39 24.00 26.72
C GLY A 458 14.82 22.87 25.84
N ALA A 459 15.61 21.84 25.62
CA ALA A 459 15.19 20.59 24.98
C ALA A 459 16.12 19.44 25.35
N TRP A 460 15.57 18.23 25.40
CA TRP A 460 16.37 17.01 25.46
C TRP A 460 16.96 16.72 24.08
N ILE A 461 18.26 16.47 23.99
CA ILE A 461 18.95 16.15 22.75
C ILE A 461 19.14 14.64 22.66
N LEU A 462 18.79 14.08 21.51
CA LEU A 462 18.97 12.67 21.18
C LEU A 462 19.90 12.55 19.98
N ASN A 463 20.92 11.71 20.08
CA ASN A 463 21.82 11.44 18.96
C ASN A 463 21.25 10.33 18.07
N ARG A 464 21.50 10.42 16.76
CA ARG A 464 21.20 9.37 15.78
C ARG A 464 22.01 8.10 16.08
N VAL A 465 23.27 8.29 16.49
CA VAL A 465 24.17 7.19 16.89
C VAL A 465 23.80 6.69 18.29
N GLY A 466 23.13 5.54 18.33
CA GLY A 466 22.74 4.84 19.56
C GLY A 466 23.77 3.82 20.05
N ASP A 467 23.30 2.90 20.90
CA ASP A 467 24.13 1.88 21.55
C ASP A 467 24.85 1.01 20.49
N ARG A 468 26.16 0.79 20.69
CA ARG A 468 27.02 0.02 19.76
C ARG A 468 27.05 0.55 18.32
N GLY A 469 26.72 1.83 18.10
CA GLY A 469 26.73 2.45 16.78
C GLY A 469 25.49 2.16 15.93
N TYR A 470 24.49 1.47 16.46
CA TYR A 470 23.23 1.25 15.74
C TYR A 470 22.39 2.54 15.69
N PRO A 471 21.53 2.70 14.66
CA PRO A 471 20.57 3.80 14.62
C PRO A 471 19.65 3.80 15.85
N ILE A 472 19.50 4.94 16.50
CA ILE A 472 18.82 5.04 17.80
C ILE A 472 17.36 4.57 17.75
N ASP A 473 16.67 4.81 16.65
CA ASP A 473 15.27 4.42 16.46
C ASP A 473 15.08 2.91 16.32
N THR A 474 16.04 2.20 15.72
CA THR A 474 16.03 0.72 15.69
C THR A 474 16.15 0.11 17.08
N ILE A 475 16.79 0.84 18.01
CA ILE A 475 16.96 0.41 19.40
C ILE A 475 15.74 0.80 20.23
N LEU A 476 15.23 2.03 20.09
CA LEU A 476 14.15 2.55 20.93
C LEU A 476 12.77 2.02 20.51
N THR A 477 12.50 1.94 19.21
CA THR A 477 11.19 1.63 18.65
C THR A 477 11.04 0.13 18.40
N THR A 478 10.87 -0.63 19.49
CA THR A 478 10.66 -2.09 19.47
C THR A 478 9.37 -2.45 20.19
N ARG A 479 8.69 -3.52 19.78
CA ARG A 479 7.42 -3.94 20.39
C ARG A 479 7.58 -4.29 21.87
N ILE A 480 8.65 -5.01 22.23
CA ILE A 480 8.93 -5.37 23.61
C ILE A 480 9.15 -4.14 24.50
N LYS A 481 9.86 -3.11 24.02
CA LYS A 481 10.07 -1.89 24.81
C LYS A 481 8.77 -1.12 24.99
N THR A 482 7.95 -1.02 23.95
CA THR A 482 6.62 -0.40 24.07
C THR A 482 5.73 -1.17 25.04
N PHE A 483 5.76 -2.50 25.02
CA PHE A 483 5.06 -3.33 26.00
C PHE A 483 5.55 -3.09 27.43
N LEU A 484 6.88 -3.13 27.66
CA LEU A 484 7.48 -2.87 28.97
C LEU A 484 7.20 -1.43 29.45
N GLN A 485 7.23 -0.44 28.56
CA GLN A 485 6.87 0.94 28.89
C GLN A 485 5.43 1.06 29.36
N GLY A 486 4.51 0.27 28.81
CA GLY A 486 3.12 0.21 29.28
C GLY A 486 2.95 -0.38 30.69
N LEU A 487 3.95 -1.11 31.19
CA LEU A 487 3.97 -1.64 32.56
C LEU A 487 4.64 -0.69 33.57
N LEU A 488 5.36 0.33 33.09
CA LEU A 488 6.07 1.29 33.93
C LEU A 488 5.21 2.54 34.17
N THR A 489 5.39 3.18 35.31
CA THR A 489 4.85 4.54 35.50
C THR A 489 5.57 5.53 34.60
N SER A 490 4.88 6.60 34.18
CA SER A 490 5.47 7.65 33.34
C SER A 490 6.75 8.25 33.96
N SER A 491 6.79 8.39 35.30
CA SER A 491 7.99 8.86 36.00
C SER A 491 9.17 7.91 35.81
N MET A 492 8.99 6.61 36.05
CA MET A 492 10.07 5.62 35.93
C MET A 492 10.62 5.57 34.50
N ALA A 493 9.74 5.63 33.50
CA ALA A 493 10.15 5.66 32.09
C ALA A 493 10.95 6.93 31.76
N CYS A 494 10.52 8.09 32.28
CA CYS A 494 11.26 9.35 32.15
C CYS A 494 12.60 9.31 32.90
N ASP A 495 12.65 8.82 34.12
CA ASP A 495 13.87 8.72 34.95
C ASP A 495 14.93 7.86 34.25
N TYR A 496 14.52 6.71 33.70
CA TYR A 496 15.41 5.84 32.92
C TYR A 496 15.96 6.53 31.68
N MET A 497 15.08 7.16 30.89
CA MET A 497 15.47 7.81 29.64
C MET A 497 16.33 9.06 29.89
N GLU A 498 16.01 9.87 30.90
CA GLU A 498 16.81 11.04 31.30
C GLU A 498 18.19 10.63 31.82
N LYS A 499 18.30 9.55 32.60
CA LYS A 499 19.61 8.98 32.97
C LYS A 499 20.40 8.58 31.74
N LYS A 500 19.76 7.90 30.77
CA LYS A 500 20.42 7.46 29.54
C LYS A 500 20.92 8.63 28.70
N LEU A 501 20.11 9.69 28.54
CA LEU A 501 20.52 10.88 27.82
C LEU A 501 21.65 11.63 28.53
N ASN A 502 21.53 11.83 29.84
CA ASN A 502 22.54 12.54 30.63
C ASN A 502 23.85 11.77 30.77
N ALA A 503 23.84 10.44 30.64
CA ALA A 503 25.06 9.65 30.60
C ALA A 503 25.96 9.97 29.40
N ARG A 504 25.39 10.53 28.31
CA ARG A 504 26.18 10.99 27.17
C ARG A 504 26.76 12.39 27.41
N PHE A 505 25.94 13.30 27.91
CA PHE A 505 26.35 14.62 28.41
C PHE A 505 25.24 15.21 29.30
N ASP A 506 25.61 15.92 30.36
CA ASP A 506 24.64 16.49 31.31
C ASP A 506 23.95 17.71 30.71
N HIS A 507 22.64 17.59 30.44
CA HIS A 507 21.85 18.66 29.83
C HIS A 507 21.76 19.91 30.71
N SER A 508 21.89 19.77 32.03
CA SER A 508 21.86 20.90 32.96
C SER A 508 23.13 21.72 32.83
N GLN A 509 24.29 21.05 32.79
CA GLN A 509 25.60 21.69 32.63
C GLN A 509 25.73 22.41 31.29
N TYR A 510 25.05 21.90 30.25
CA TYR A 510 25.05 22.49 28.90
C TYR A 510 23.97 23.56 28.69
N GLY A 511 23.18 23.90 29.72
CA GLY A 511 22.10 24.90 29.63
C GLY A 511 20.91 24.45 28.76
N LEU A 512 20.75 23.16 28.52
CA LEU A 512 19.74 22.58 27.63
C LEU A 512 18.57 21.94 28.36
N LYS A 513 18.74 21.55 29.63
CA LYS A 513 17.75 20.79 30.39
C LYS A 513 16.42 21.54 30.47
N PRO A 514 15.33 20.97 29.94
CA PRO A 514 14.05 21.63 29.98
C PRO A 514 13.32 21.46 31.32
N LYS A 515 12.30 22.31 31.54
CA LYS A 515 11.41 22.20 32.71
C LYS A 515 10.47 20.98 32.65
N HIS A 516 10.29 20.36 31.48
CA HIS A 516 9.45 19.18 31.30
C HIS A 516 10.27 17.89 31.27
N ARG A 517 9.63 16.76 31.59
CA ARG A 517 10.25 15.42 31.51
C ARG A 517 10.54 15.02 30.06
N VAL A 518 11.48 14.09 29.86
CA VAL A 518 11.96 13.70 28.51
C VAL A 518 10.89 13.19 27.57
N LEU A 519 9.91 12.43 28.06
CA LEU A 519 8.89 11.91 27.19
C LEU A 519 7.89 13.03 26.81
N HIS A 520 7.72 14.06 27.64
CA HIS A 520 6.65 15.07 27.49
C HIS A 520 6.81 16.02 26.30
N GLN A 521 7.87 15.88 25.53
CA GLN A 521 8.07 16.57 24.26
C GLN A 521 8.96 15.71 23.38
N HIS A 522 8.83 15.84 22.06
CA HIS A 522 9.75 15.16 21.17
C HIS A 522 11.18 15.69 21.39
N PRO A 523 12.16 14.81 21.65
CA PRO A 523 13.54 15.24 21.79
C PRO A 523 14.06 15.80 20.44
N THR A 524 14.98 16.74 20.53
CA THR A 524 15.65 17.32 19.37
C THR A 524 16.77 16.36 18.95
N ILE A 525 16.79 15.97 17.67
CA ILE A 525 17.76 15.02 17.13
C ILE A 525 18.92 15.80 16.53
N ASN A 526 20.10 15.71 17.15
CA ASN A 526 21.31 16.34 16.63
C ASN A 526 22.56 15.66 17.19
N ASP A 527 23.51 15.33 16.33
CA ASP A 527 24.71 14.60 16.71
C ASP A 527 25.86 15.49 17.19
N ASP A 528 25.83 16.77 16.80
CA ASP A 528 26.96 17.70 16.87
C ASP A 528 26.76 18.84 17.86
N LEU A 529 25.51 19.16 18.23
CA LEU A 529 25.19 20.31 19.08
C LEU A 529 25.99 20.32 20.39
N PRO A 530 26.09 19.22 21.16
CA PRO A 530 26.92 19.20 22.37
C PRO A 530 28.40 19.51 22.07
N ASN A 531 28.94 19.01 20.96
CA ASN A 531 30.32 19.25 20.55
C ASN A 531 30.56 20.73 20.18
N ARG A 532 29.55 21.40 19.62
CA ARG A 532 29.61 22.85 19.33
C ARG A 532 29.46 23.71 20.58
N ILE A 533 28.70 23.24 21.57
CA ILE A 533 28.57 23.93 22.86
C ILE A 533 29.85 23.84 23.67
N ILE A 534 30.44 22.65 23.84
CA ILE A 534 31.64 22.47 24.66
C ILE A 534 32.87 23.20 24.06
N SER A 535 32.92 23.37 22.74
CA SER A 535 33.96 24.15 22.06
C SER A 535 33.70 25.67 22.06
N GLY A 536 32.58 26.12 22.65
CA GLY A 536 32.20 27.53 22.72
C GLY A 536 31.80 28.17 21.40
N ARG A 537 31.63 27.36 20.34
CA ARG A 537 31.19 27.78 18.99
C ARG A 537 29.69 28.07 18.91
N VAL A 538 28.92 27.37 19.74
CA VAL A 538 27.52 27.67 20.01
C VAL A 538 27.38 27.97 21.49
N ARG A 539 26.82 29.13 21.85
CA ARG A 539 26.53 29.51 23.23
C ARG A 539 25.02 29.50 23.45
N VAL A 540 24.55 28.65 24.36
CA VAL A 540 23.13 28.61 24.71
C VAL A 540 22.79 29.86 25.51
N LYS A 541 21.67 30.51 25.16
CA LYS A 541 21.15 31.70 25.83
C LYS A 541 19.68 31.48 26.20
N PRO A 542 19.16 32.17 27.24
CA PRO A 542 17.73 32.19 27.50
C PRO A 542 17.00 32.94 26.36
N ASN A 543 15.70 33.21 26.55
CA ASN A 543 14.94 33.96 25.57
C ASN A 543 15.50 35.38 25.39
N ILE A 544 15.17 36.00 24.26
CA ILE A 544 15.45 37.41 24.02
C ILE A 544 14.37 38.24 24.72
N GLN A 545 14.80 39.20 25.53
CA GLN A 545 13.93 40.18 26.18
C GLN A 545 13.59 41.31 25.21
N GLU A 546 14.59 41.88 24.54
CA GLU A 546 14.41 42.90 23.51
C GLU A 546 15.60 42.96 22.54
N PHE A 547 15.32 43.46 21.33
CA PHE A 547 16.33 43.85 20.35
C PHE A 547 16.58 45.35 20.40
N THR A 548 17.85 45.73 20.27
CA THR A 548 18.27 47.10 19.95
C THR A 548 18.55 47.22 18.46
N GLU A 549 19.14 48.34 18.02
CA GLU A 549 19.55 48.50 16.62
C GLU A 549 20.61 47.48 16.17
N THR A 550 21.50 47.03 17.06
CA THR A 550 22.66 46.18 16.70
C THR A 550 22.91 45.03 17.69
N SER A 551 22.08 44.88 18.72
CA SER A 551 22.30 43.89 19.78
C SER A 551 21.00 43.22 20.22
N ALA A 552 21.12 42.07 20.87
CA ALA A 552 20.02 41.43 21.60
C ALA A 552 20.31 41.47 23.11
N ILE A 553 19.30 41.81 23.90
CA ILE A 553 19.31 41.69 25.36
C ILE A 553 18.50 40.45 25.72
N PHE A 554 19.10 39.55 26.50
CA PHE A 554 18.51 38.29 26.91
C PHE A 554 17.87 38.40 28.30
N GLU A 555 16.95 37.48 28.62
CA GLU A 555 16.22 37.46 29.90
C GLU A 555 17.12 37.33 31.15
N ASP A 556 18.37 36.89 31.00
CA ASP A 556 19.37 36.86 32.07
C ASP A 556 20.13 38.18 32.25
N GLY A 557 19.75 39.22 31.51
CA GLY A 557 20.40 40.54 31.51
C GLY A 557 21.66 40.61 30.66
N THR A 558 22.10 39.51 30.02
CA THR A 558 23.26 39.56 29.13
C THR A 558 22.92 40.28 27.82
N ARG A 559 23.91 40.99 27.28
CA ARG A 559 23.80 41.71 26.00
C ARG A 559 24.86 41.21 25.03
N GLU A 560 24.47 40.94 23.79
CA GLU A 560 25.37 40.51 22.73
C GLU A 560 25.12 41.33 21.46
N ASP A 561 26.18 41.77 20.78
CA ASP A 561 26.05 42.33 19.43
C ASP A 561 25.69 41.23 18.44
N ILE A 562 24.75 41.51 17.55
CA ILE A 562 24.16 40.54 16.62
C ILE A 562 24.10 41.16 15.23
N ASP A 563 24.63 40.47 14.23
CA ASP A 563 24.56 40.86 12.83
C ASP A 563 23.39 40.19 12.11
N ALA A 564 23.01 38.98 12.55
CA ALA A 564 21.93 38.22 11.94
C ALA A 564 21.09 37.40 12.94
N VAL A 565 19.80 37.25 12.62
CA VAL A 565 18.83 36.47 13.40
C VAL A 565 18.19 35.40 12.54
N VAL A 566 18.16 34.15 13.01
CA VAL A 566 17.45 33.05 12.36
C VAL A 566 16.32 32.56 13.26
N PHE A 567 15.08 32.78 12.82
CA PHE A 567 13.89 32.31 13.52
C PHE A 567 13.61 30.86 13.15
N ALA A 568 13.98 29.92 14.02
CA ALA A 568 13.62 28.50 13.92
C ALA A 568 12.37 28.19 14.76
N THR A 569 11.35 29.03 14.58
CA THR A 569 10.13 29.09 15.41
C THR A 569 9.00 28.17 14.94
N GLY A 570 9.22 27.41 13.88
CA GLY A 570 8.31 26.36 13.41
C GLY A 570 7.37 26.82 12.32
N TYR A 571 6.28 26.07 12.14
CA TYR A 571 5.34 26.27 11.05
C TYR A 571 3.90 26.23 11.54
N SER A 572 3.03 26.88 10.80
CA SER A 572 1.58 26.72 10.83
C SER A 572 1.13 25.95 9.60
N PHE A 573 -0.14 25.53 9.58
CA PHE A 573 -0.72 24.90 8.41
C PHE A 573 -2.16 25.36 8.21
N SER A 574 -2.56 25.39 6.94
CA SER A 574 -3.88 25.77 6.49
C SER A 574 -4.25 24.96 5.24
N PHE A 575 -5.55 24.89 4.94
CA PHE A 575 -6.08 24.22 3.74
C PHE A 575 -6.99 25.17 2.98
N PRO A 576 -6.44 26.22 2.35
CA PRO A 576 -7.24 27.28 1.72
C PRO A 576 -8.13 26.77 0.58
N PHE A 577 -7.78 25.64 -0.03
CA PHE A 577 -8.59 24.99 -1.05
C PHE A 577 -9.80 24.20 -0.49
N LEU A 578 -9.98 24.12 0.83
CA LEU A 578 -11.07 23.38 1.51
C LEU A 578 -11.98 24.28 2.37
N GLU A 579 -12.12 25.55 1.99
CA GLU A 579 -12.97 26.52 2.71
C GLU A 579 -14.40 25.97 2.92
N GLY A 580 -14.87 26.00 4.18
CA GLY A 580 -16.20 25.53 4.58
C GLY A 580 -16.31 24.04 4.92
N CYS A 581 -15.33 23.19 4.55
CA CYS A 581 -15.35 21.76 4.87
C CYS A 581 -14.61 21.43 6.17
N VAL A 582 -13.49 22.10 6.44
CA VAL A 582 -12.69 21.87 7.64
C VAL A 582 -12.10 23.16 8.16
N LYS A 583 -12.19 23.40 9.47
CA LYS A 583 -11.65 24.60 10.12
C LYS A 583 -10.38 24.23 10.90
N VAL A 584 -9.27 24.91 10.59
CA VAL A 584 -8.03 24.83 11.39
C VAL A 584 -7.99 26.01 12.35
N VAL A 585 -7.87 25.74 13.64
CA VAL A 585 -7.73 26.76 14.70
C VAL A 585 -6.48 26.46 15.50
N GLU A 586 -5.50 27.37 15.50
CA GLU A 586 -4.23 27.19 16.22
C GLU A 586 -3.54 25.84 15.94
N ASN A 587 -3.45 25.44 14.67
CA ASN A 587 -2.94 24.13 14.24
C ASN A 587 -3.73 22.91 14.79
N GLN A 588 -4.97 23.10 15.25
CA GLN A 588 -5.87 22.01 15.62
C GLN A 588 -6.93 21.82 14.54
N ILE A 589 -7.22 20.55 14.26
CA ILE A 589 -8.17 20.11 13.25
C ILE A 589 -8.84 18.83 13.77
N PRO A 590 -10.18 18.78 13.89
CA PRO A 590 -10.88 17.61 14.42
C PRO A 590 -10.95 16.54 13.34
N LEU A 591 -10.00 15.61 13.37
CA LEU A 591 -9.95 14.48 12.44
C LEU A 591 -9.91 13.16 13.20
N TYR A 592 -10.84 12.27 12.89
CA TYR A 592 -10.84 10.91 13.38
C TYR A 592 -9.53 10.22 12.97
N LYS A 593 -8.75 9.84 13.99
CA LYS A 593 -7.39 9.30 13.85
C LYS A 593 -6.44 10.13 12.99
N PHE A 594 -6.62 11.46 12.92
CA PHE A 594 -5.85 12.35 12.03
C PHE A 594 -6.04 12.08 10.52
N VAL A 595 -7.14 11.42 10.13
CA VAL A 595 -7.42 11.05 8.73
C VAL A 595 -8.75 11.62 8.25
N PHE A 596 -9.86 11.31 8.94
CA PHE A 596 -11.19 11.61 8.42
C PHE A 596 -11.88 12.74 9.18
N PRO A 597 -12.48 13.73 8.51
CA PRO A 597 -13.40 14.66 9.16
C PRO A 597 -14.65 13.92 9.65
N PRO A 598 -15.08 14.08 10.91
CA PRO A 598 -16.19 13.33 11.49
C PRO A 598 -17.56 13.75 10.93
N ASP A 599 -17.69 15.02 10.52
CA ASP A 599 -18.97 15.65 10.18
C ASP A 599 -19.39 15.45 8.71
N LEU A 600 -18.77 14.51 7.99
CA LEU A 600 -19.10 14.23 6.60
C LEU A 600 -20.16 13.14 6.48
N GLU A 601 -21.20 13.42 5.69
CA GLU A 601 -22.29 12.50 5.39
C GLU A 601 -21.80 11.26 4.63
N LYS A 602 -20.72 11.42 3.84
CA LYS A 602 -20.03 10.35 3.12
C LYS A 602 -18.52 10.42 3.40
N PRO A 603 -17.87 9.31 3.79
CA PRO A 603 -16.45 9.30 4.16
C PRO A 603 -15.55 9.27 2.91
N THR A 604 -15.63 10.30 2.07
CA THR A 604 -14.92 10.40 0.77
C THR A 604 -13.85 11.49 0.74
N LEU A 605 -13.46 12.04 1.91
CA LEU A 605 -12.33 12.96 2.06
C LEU A 605 -11.44 12.45 3.20
N ALA A 606 -10.13 12.39 2.96
CA ALA A 606 -9.16 11.96 3.95
C ALA A 606 -7.85 12.78 3.86
N PHE A 607 -7.29 13.10 5.02
CA PHE A 607 -6.00 13.76 5.18
C PHE A 607 -4.91 12.71 5.44
N ILE A 608 -3.81 12.80 4.70
CA ILE A 608 -2.69 11.88 4.79
C ILE A 608 -1.44 12.65 5.18
N GLY A 609 -0.73 12.15 6.19
CA GLY A 609 0.53 12.75 6.66
C GLY A 609 0.34 14.02 7.50
N LEU A 610 -0.90 14.36 7.89
CA LEU A 610 -1.19 15.46 8.83
C LEU A 610 -1.00 15.01 10.28
N ILE A 611 0.22 14.59 10.61
CA ILE A 611 0.56 13.97 11.89
C ILE A 611 2.06 14.09 12.16
N GLN A 612 2.45 14.17 13.43
CA GLN A 612 3.83 14.27 13.90
C GLN A 612 4.17 13.11 14.86
N PRO A 613 4.72 12.01 14.35
CA PRO A 613 5.05 10.86 15.19
C PRO A 613 6.39 10.99 15.93
N LEU A 614 6.53 10.31 17.07
CA LEU A 614 7.82 9.83 17.59
C LEU A 614 8.31 8.64 16.74
N GLY A 615 8.62 8.88 15.48
CA GLY A 615 9.01 7.86 14.51
C GLY A 615 9.00 8.38 13.07
N ALA A 616 9.00 7.48 12.10
CA ALA A 616 9.00 7.85 10.69
C ALA A 616 7.58 8.14 10.16
N ILE A 617 7.43 9.23 9.39
CA ILE A 617 6.14 9.64 8.81
C ILE A 617 5.75 8.83 7.57
N MET A 618 6.71 8.31 6.82
CA MET A 618 6.47 7.61 5.55
C MET A 618 5.67 6.30 5.75
N PRO A 619 6.00 5.40 6.70
CA PRO A 619 5.16 4.25 7.01
C PRO A 619 3.75 4.62 7.49
N ILE A 620 3.65 5.68 8.29
CA ILE A 620 2.35 6.16 8.79
C ILE A 620 1.48 6.63 7.62
N SER A 621 2.03 7.45 6.74
CA SER A 621 1.31 7.93 5.55
C SER A 621 0.88 6.77 4.66
N GLU A 622 1.74 5.76 4.48
CA GLU A 622 1.38 4.55 3.72
C GLU A 622 0.19 3.82 4.35
N LEU A 623 0.22 3.60 5.67
CA LEU A 623 -0.84 2.88 6.37
C LEU A 623 -2.15 3.67 6.40
N GLN A 624 -2.08 5.00 6.56
CA GLN A 624 -3.22 5.91 6.39
C GLN A 624 -3.82 5.77 4.98
N CYS A 625 -3.00 5.79 3.92
CA CYS A 625 -3.48 5.61 2.53
C CYS A 625 -4.15 4.25 2.32
N ARG A 626 -3.56 3.17 2.83
CA ARG A 626 -4.14 1.82 2.75
C ARG A 626 -5.51 1.75 3.41
N TRP A 627 -5.68 2.39 4.57
CA TRP A 627 -6.97 2.45 5.25
C TRP A 627 -7.96 3.32 4.50
N ALA A 628 -7.56 4.53 4.12
CA ALA A 628 -8.42 5.50 3.44
C ALA A 628 -9.01 4.97 2.12
N THR A 629 -8.17 4.36 1.29
CA THR A 629 -8.61 3.80 -0.01
C THR A 629 -9.61 2.65 0.15
N ARG A 630 -9.51 1.87 1.23
CA ARG A 630 -10.48 0.80 1.53
C ARG A 630 -11.78 1.33 2.08
N VAL A 631 -11.75 2.41 2.87
CA VAL A 631 -12.96 3.14 3.29
C VAL A 631 -13.67 3.73 2.07
N PHE A 632 -12.94 4.36 1.14
CA PHE A 632 -13.52 4.88 -0.10
C PHE A 632 -14.19 3.81 -0.95
N LYS A 633 -13.70 2.57 -0.91
CA LYS A 633 -14.31 1.42 -1.58
C LYS A 633 -15.48 0.78 -0.82
N GLY A 634 -15.73 1.16 0.43
CA GLY A 634 -16.70 0.49 1.30
C GLY A 634 -16.25 -0.91 1.73
N LEU A 635 -14.94 -1.18 1.75
CA LEU A 635 -14.37 -2.43 2.30
C LEU A 635 -14.08 -2.33 3.80
N ASN A 636 -14.10 -1.12 4.34
CA ASN A 636 -13.92 -0.79 5.74
C ASN A 636 -14.89 0.35 6.08
N ASP A 637 -15.64 0.20 7.16
CA ASP A 637 -16.58 1.22 7.61
C ASP A 637 -15.96 2.08 8.71
N LEU A 638 -16.36 3.36 8.75
CA LEU A 638 -16.08 4.24 9.90
C LEU A 638 -17.18 4.05 10.96
N PRO A 639 -16.87 4.26 12.25
CA PRO A 639 -17.89 4.25 13.28
C PRO A 639 -18.81 5.47 13.16
N SER A 640 -19.80 5.59 14.05
CA SER A 640 -20.73 6.73 14.04
C SER A 640 -19.99 8.06 14.25
N GLN A 641 -20.59 9.18 13.81
CA GLN A 641 -20.03 10.52 14.04
C GLN A 641 -19.75 10.75 15.54
N HIS A 642 -20.70 10.36 16.40
CA HIS A 642 -20.56 10.48 17.86
C HIS A 642 -19.33 9.72 18.39
N ASP A 643 -19.12 8.48 17.94
CA ASP A 643 -17.96 7.68 18.36
C ASP A 643 -16.63 8.26 17.83
N MET A 644 -16.65 8.82 16.61
CA MET A 644 -15.48 9.50 16.04
C MET A 644 -15.12 10.76 16.85
N GLU A 645 -16.12 11.57 17.22
CA GLU A 645 -15.93 12.76 18.06
C GLU A 645 -15.43 12.39 19.46
N ALA A 646 -15.96 11.32 20.05
CA ALA A 646 -15.49 10.80 21.34
C ALA A 646 -14.02 10.33 21.28
N ASP A 647 -13.61 9.63 20.21
CA ASP A 647 -12.19 9.25 19.98
C ASP A 647 -11.29 10.48 19.83
N ILE A 648 -11.75 11.49 19.09
CA ILE A 648 -11.01 12.75 18.91
C ILE A 648 -10.78 13.43 20.26
N GLU A 649 -11.83 13.55 21.09
CA GLU A 649 -11.72 14.22 22.38
C GLU A 649 -10.85 13.42 23.36
N GLN A 650 -11.02 12.09 23.41
CA GLN A 650 -10.16 11.21 24.20
C GLN A 650 -8.69 11.36 23.80
N LYS A 651 -8.38 11.44 22.50
CA LYS A 651 -7.01 11.63 22.00
C LYS A 651 -6.45 12.99 22.34
N LYS A 652 -7.25 14.05 22.27
CA LYS A 652 -6.83 15.39 22.72
C LYS A 652 -6.47 15.38 24.21
N GLU A 653 -7.29 14.75 25.05
CA GLU A 653 -6.99 14.63 26.49
C GLU A 653 -5.71 13.82 26.74
N MET A 654 -5.56 12.67 26.07
CA MET A 654 -4.35 11.84 26.19
C MET A 654 -3.11 12.62 25.75
N MET A 655 -3.18 13.33 24.64
CA MET A 655 -2.09 14.19 24.18
C MET A 655 -1.79 15.33 25.16
N ALA A 656 -2.81 15.97 25.74
CA ALA A 656 -2.62 17.05 26.72
C ALA A 656 -1.95 16.55 28.01
N LYS A 657 -2.18 15.29 28.40
CA LYS A 657 -1.49 14.62 29.52
C LYS A 657 -0.07 14.18 29.12
N ARG A 658 0.12 13.74 27.88
CA ARG A 658 1.38 13.18 27.35
C ARG A 658 2.38 14.26 26.97
N TYR A 659 1.96 15.39 26.39
CA TYR A 659 2.83 16.40 25.77
C TYR A 659 2.63 17.81 26.33
N VAL A 660 3.69 18.61 26.31
CA VAL A 660 3.65 20.02 26.72
C VAL A 660 2.77 20.84 25.78
N LYS A 661 1.78 21.56 26.33
CA LYS A 661 0.90 22.46 25.57
C LYS A 661 1.71 23.50 24.77
N SER A 662 1.55 23.46 23.46
CA SER A 662 2.15 24.37 22.48
C SER A 662 1.43 24.22 21.14
N GLN A 663 1.38 25.28 20.33
CA GLN A 663 0.88 25.23 18.95
C GLN A 663 1.70 24.27 18.05
N ARG A 664 2.93 23.95 18.45
CA ARG A 664 3.76 22.92 17.80
C ARG A 664 3.27 21.50 18.14
N HIS A 665 2.55 21.32 19.24
CA HIS A 665 2.18 20.03 19.81
C HIS A 665 0.68 19.72 19.71
N THR A 666 0.11 19.83 18.50
CA THR A 666 -1.32 19.62 18.23
C THR A 666 -1.68 18.35 17.44
N ILE A 667 -0.70 17.60 16.94
CA ILE A 667 -0.89 16.43 16.04
C ILE A 667 0.08 15.28 16.34
N GLN A 668 0.42 15.06 17.62
CA GLN A 668 1.48 14.14 18.05
C GLN A 668 0.95 12.74 18.32
N VAL A 669 1.75 11.74 17.93
CA VAL A 669 1.47 10.35 18.26
C VAL A 669 2.73 9.57 18.61
N ASP A 670 2.57 8.56 19.45
CA ASP A 670 3.56 7.51 19.63
C ASP A 670 3.46 6.50 18.45
N TYR A 671 4.59 6.17 17.84
CA TYR A 671 4.63 5.46 16.56
C TYR A 671 3.95 4.08 16.57
N ILE A 672 4.40 3.16 17.45
CA ILE A 672 3.87 1.78 17.46
C ILE A 672 2.37 1.73 17.81
N PRO A 673 1.88 2.41 18.88
CA PRO A 673 0.46 2.42 19.20
C PRO A 673 -0.42 2.89 18.04
N TYR A 674 -0.04 3.99 17.38
CA TYR A 674 -0.80 4.54 16.26
C TYR A 674 -0.76 3.62 15.01
N MET A 675 0.42 3.10 14.68
CA MET A 675 0.56 2.15 13.57
C MET A 675 -0.27 0.87 13.81
N ASP A 676 -0.25 0.34 15.03
CA ASP A 676 -1.05 -0.83 15.40
C ASP A 676 -2.56 -0.53 15.41
N GLU A 677 -2.96 0.68 15.81
CA GLU A 677 -4.35 1.14 15.77
C GLU A 677 -4.90 1.14 14.33
N LEU A 678 -4.17 1.73 13.38
CA LEU A 678 -4.55 1.70 11.96
C LEU A 678 -4.45 0.28 11.38
N ALA A 679 -3.43 -0.48 11.77
CA ALA A 679 -3.26 -1.85 11.31
C ALA A 679 -4.37 -2.79 11.82
N CYS A 680 -4.98 -2.51 12.98
CA CYS A 680 -6.19 -3.18 13.44
C CYS A 680 -7.38 -2.89 12.52
N GLN A 681 -7.62 -1.62 12.17
CA GLN A 681 -8.69 -1.23 11.24
C GLN A 681 -8.56 -1.94 9.89
N LEU A 682 -7.34 -2.14 9.44
CA LEU A 682 -7.00 -2.83 8.19
C LEU A 682 -6.96 -4.36 8.29
N GLY A 683 -6.93 -4.92 9.49
CA GLY A 683 -6.71 -6.36 9.70
C GLY A 683 -5.28 -6.83 9.33
N VAL A 684 -4.28 -5.94 9.39
CA VAL A 684 -2.87 -6.23 9.03
C VAL A 684 -1.90 -6.19 10.21
N LYS A 685 -2.35 -5.82 11.42
CA LYS A 685 -1.52 -5.85 12.64
C LYS A 685 -0.99 -7.27 12.85
N PRO A 686 0.32 -7.53 13.00
CA PRO A 686 0.82 -8.89 13.22
C PRO A 686 0.34 -9.46 14.56
N ASN A 687 0.04 -10.76 14.60
CA ASN A 687 -0.23 -11.48 15.85
C ASN A 687 1.05 -12.19 16.32
N VAL A 688 1.73 -11.57 17.27
CA VAL A 688 3.03 -12.04 17.78
C VAL A 688 2.91 -13.41 18.45
N LEU A 689 1.83 -13.67 19.20
CA LEU A 689 1.62 -14.97 19.86
C LEU A 689 1.44 -16.10 18.84
N THR A 690 0.63 -15.87 17.80
CA THR A 690 0.48 -16.83 16.71
C THR A 690 1.79 -17.04 15.95
N LEU A 691 2.59 -15.97 15.77
CA LEU A 691 3.91 -16.09 15.15
C LEU A 691 4.84 -16.95 16.00
N PHE A 692 4.83 -16.86 17.33
CA PHE A 692 5.66 -17.73 18.18
C PHE A 692 5.33 -19.23 18.00
N LEU A 693 4.10 -19.56 17.62
CA LEU A 693 3.68 -20.94 17.36
C LEU A 693 4.00 -21.39 15.92
N THR A 694 4.00 -20.47 14.95
CA THR A 694 4.05 -20.81 13.51
C THR A 694 5.40 -20.51 12.85
N ASP A 695 6.07 -19.43 13.27
CA ASP A 695 7.41 -19.04 12.82
C ASP A 695 8.17 -18.36 13.98
N PRO A 696 8.77 -19.15 14.90
CA PRO A 696 9.44 -18.61 16.08
C PRO A 696 10.61 -17.66 15.76
N LYS A 697 11.29 -17.88 14.62
CA LYS A 697 12.41 -17.03 14.18
C LYS A 697 11.90 -15.64 13.82
N LEU A 698 10.83 -15.56 13.04
CA LEU A 698 10.18 -14.30 12.71
C LEU A 698 9.55 -13.66 13.96
N ALA A 699 8.92 -14.44 14.83
CA ALA A 699 8.30 -13.94 16.06
C ALA A 699 9.29 -13.21 16.97
N LYS A 700 10.50 -13.76 17.11
CA LYS A 700 11.59 -13.13 17.86
C LYS A 700 11.97 -11.77 17.28
N GLU A 701 12.17 -11.68 15.96
CA GLU A 701 12.53 -10.42 15.30
C GLU A 701 11.39 -9.39 15.35
N VAL A 702 10.12 -9.83 15.23
CA VAL A 702 8.95 -8.95 15.35
C VAL A 702 8.79 -8.41 16.77
N ALA A 703 9.02 -9.25 17.80
CA ALA A 703 8.84 -8.88 19.19
C ALA A 703 10.00 -8.04 19.76
N PHE A 704 11.23 -8.52 19.56
CA PHE A 704 12.44 -7.98 20.19
C PHE A 704 13.28 -7.10 19.26
N GLY A 705 13.15 -7.28 17.94
CA GLY A 705 13.81 -6.45 16.94
C GLY A 705 13.12 -5.09 16.74
N PRO A 706 13.66 -4.27 15.83
CA PRO A 706 13.05 -3.00 15.46
C PRO A 706 11.66 -3.22 14.86
N CYS A 707 10.71 -2.35 15.21
CA CYS A 707 9.35 -2.35 14.66
C CYS A 707 9.35 -1.72 13.25
N THR A 708 9.95 -2.42 12.30
CA THR A 708 10.06 -2.00 10.90
C THR A 708 8.71 -2.09 10.17
N PRO A 709 8.49 -1.23 9.15
CA PRO A 709 7.21 -1.14 8.45
C PRO A 709 6.82 -2.43 7.72
N TYR A 710 7.80 -3.27 7.36
CA TYR A 710 7.59 -4.60 6.76
C TYR A 710 6.61 -5.47 7.55
N GLN A 711 6.56 -5.33 8.88
CA GLN A 711 5.68 -6.09 9.76
C GLN A 711 4.20 -5.91 9.41
N TYR A 712 3.81 -4.76 8.87
CA TYR A 712 2.43 -4.44 8.47
C TYR A 712 2.05 -4.96 7.08
N ARG A 713 2.93 -5.74 6.45
CA ARG A 713 2.71 -6.48 5.18
C ARG A 713 2.88 -7.99 5.37
N LEU A 714 3.02 -8.48 6.60
CA LEU A 714 3.09 -9.92 6.89
C LEU A 714 1.77 -10.65 6.64
N ARG A 715 0.64 -9.96 6.79
CA ARG A 715 -0.70 -10.56 6.64
C ARG A 715 -1.74 -9.54 6.19
N GLY A 716 -2.92 -10.05 5.87
CA GLY A 716 -4.09 -9.26 5.51
C GLY A 716 -3.97 -8.63 4.11
N PRO A 717 -4.83 -7.64 3.80
CA PRO A 717 -4.88 -7.03 2.47
C PRO A 717 -3.54 -6.38 2.07
N GLY A 718 -3.06 -6.73 0.88
CA GLY A 718 -1.80 -6.22 0.35
C GLY A 718 -0.56 -6.82 1.00
N ALA A 719 -0.63 -8.02 1.59
CA ALA A 719 0.56 -8.72 2.09
C ALA A 719 1.67 -8.81 1.02
N TRP A 720 2.92 -8.70 1.45
CA TRP A 720 4.09 -8.72 0.56
C TRP A 720 4.93 -9.95 0.81
N VAL A 721 5.21 -10.72 -0.25
CA VAL A 721 5.96 -11.99 -0.16
C VAL A 721 7.35 -11.78 0.44
N GLY A 722 8.00 -10.64 0.16
CA GLY A 722 9.32 -10.31 0.69
C GLY A 722 9.33 -9.83 2.15
N ALA A 723 8.18 -9.62 2.79
CA ALA A 723 8.11 -8.98 4.12
C ALA A 723 8.86 -9.78 5.18
N ARG A 724 8.70 -11.11 5.18
CA ARG A 724 9.40 -12.01 6.10
C ARG A 724 10.91 -11.88 5.96
N GLU A 725 11.40 -11.98 4.73
CA GLU A 725 12.84 -11.95 4.45
C GLU A 725 13.42 -10.58 4.79
N ALA A 726 12.72 -9.49 4.44
CA ALA A 726 13.12 -8.14 4.79
C ALA A 726 13.30 -7.96 6.30
N ILE A 727 12.39 -8.49 7.13
CA ILE A 727 12.50 -8.43 8.60
C ILE A 727 13.72 -9.23 9.08
N LEU A 728 13.92 -10.45 8.58
CA LEU A 728 15.02 -11.31 9.03
C LEU A 728 16.42 -10.80 8.63
N THR A 729 16.51 -10.02 7.55
CA THR A 729 17.77 -9.49 7.00
C THR A 729 18.01 -8.01 7.29
N GLN A 730 17.11 -7.33 8.00
CA GLN A 730 17.21 -5.89 8.29
C GLN A 730 18.53 -5.50 8.99
N GLN A 731 19.03 -6.33 9.89
CA GLN A 731 20.31 -6.07 10.57
C GLN A 731 21.48 -6.07 9.60
N GLN A 732 21.47 -6.97 8.61
CA GLN A 732 22.51 -7.04 7.58
C GLN A 732 22.53 -5.77 6.73
N ARG A 733 21.35 -5.30 6.30
CA ARG A 733 21.23 -4.04 5.55
C ARG A 733 21.60 -2.80 6.36
N ILE A 734 21.38 -2.81 7.68
CA ILE A 734 21.83 -1.72 8.58
C ILE A 734 23.36 -1.68 8.66
N LEU A 735 24.02 -2.84 8.74
CA LEU A 735 25.48 -2.92 8.89
C LEU A 735 26.23 -2.77 7.56
N LYS A 736 25.63 -3.17 6.45
CA LYS A 736 26.23 -3.13 5.10
C LYS A 736 26.89 -1.79 4.73
N PRO A 737 26.24 -0.62 4.89
CA PRO A 737 26.87 0.67 4.55
C PRO A 737 27.91 1.14 5.58
N LEU A 738 27.98 0.50 6.75
CA LEU A 738 28.94 0.83 7.81
C LEU A 738 30.22 -0.02 7.73
N GLN A 739 30.09 -1.31 7.36
CA GLN A 739 31.18 -2.27 7.26
C GLN A 739 31.89 -2.19 5.89
N THR A 740 32.28 -0.99 5.48
CA THR A 740 32.99 -0.74 4.21
C THR A 740 34.44 -1.20 4.21
N ARG A 741 34.99 -1.50 5.39
CA ARG A 741 36.30 -2.13 5.60
C ARG A 741 36.12 -3.40 6.41
N HIS A 742 36.56 -4.53 5.87
CA HIS A 742 36.59 -5.79 6.60
C HIS A 742 37.66 -5.74 7.70
N VAL A 743 37.33 -6.28 8.87
CA VAL A 743 38.26 -6.45 10.00
C VAL A 743 38.29 -7.94 10.32
N GLU A 744 39.47 -8.52 10.43
CA GLU A 744 39.60 -9.91 10.90
C GLU A 744 39.10 -9.97 12.35
N GLU A 745 37.99 -10.66 12.57
CA GLU A 745 37.53 -10.95 13.93
C GLU A 745 38.46 -12.02 14.51
N SER A 746 39.28 -11.65 15.50
CA SER A 746 39.86 -12.65 16.39
C SER A 746 38.70 -13.36 17.08
N THR A 747 38.49 -14.65 16.79
CA THR A 747 37.46 -15.47 17.39
C THR A 747 37.74 -15.72 18.87
N SER A 748 37.66 -14.69 19.72
CA SER A 748 37.37 -14.88 21.12
C SER A 748 35.87 -15.02 21.22
N ALA A 749 35.38 -16.24 21.50
CA ALA A 749 33.96 -16.46 21.78
C ALA A 749 33.48 -15.38 22.77
N PRO A 750 32.36 -14.69 22.52
CA PRO A 750 31.88 -13.68 23.45
C PRO A 750 31.63 -14.39 24.78
N ALA A 751 32.45 -14.08 25.78
CA ALA A 751 32.25 -14.59 27.13
C ALA A 751 30.85 -14.12 27.55
N VAL A 752 29.92 -15.08 27.69
CA VAL A 752 28.58 -14.77 28.22
C VAL A 752 28.81 -14.02 29.54
N PRO A 753 28.35 -12.75 29.66
CA PRO A 753 28.60 -11.96 30.86
C PRO A 753 28.16 -12.76 32.08
N LEU A 754 28.94 -12.72 33.16
CA LEU A 754 28.71 -13.54 34.35
C LEU A 754 27.25 -13.48 34.84
N ILE A 755 26.62 -12.32 34.68
CA ILE A 755 25.22 -12.07 35.03
C ILE A 755 24.23 -12.96 34.26
N PHE A 756 24.47 -13.23 32.97
CA PHE A 756 23.61 -14.10 32.17
C PHE A 756 23.85 -15.57 32.49
N LYS A 757 25.08 -15.95 32.85
CA LYS A 757 25.37 -17.28 33.39
C LYS A 757 24.67 -17.49 34.74
N LEU A 758 24.69 -16.48 35.61
CA LEU A 758 24.01 -16.48 36.91
C LEU A 758 22.48 -16.55 36.74
N VAL A 759 21.89 -15.72 35.89
CA VAL A 759 20.43 -15.74 35.64
C VAL A 759 20.00 -17.06 35.01
N GLY A 760 20.79 -17.59 34.05
CA GLY A 760 20.54 -18.91 33.48
C GLY A 760 20.65 -20.02 34.52
N ALA A 761 21.66 -20.00 35.38
CA ALA A 761 21.83 -20.95 36.47
C ALA A 761 20.68 -20.88 37.48
N VAL A 762 20.23 -19.68 37.85
CA VAL A 762 19.09 -19.46 38.74
C VAL A 762 17.79 -19.96 38.10
N ALA A 763 17.57 -19.71 36.81
CA ALA A 763 16.39 -20.20 36.10
C ALA A 763 16.38 -21.73 35.96
N ILE A 764 17.53 -22.35 35.71
CA ILE A 764 17.68 -23.81 35.66
C ILE A 764 17.47 -24.40 37.06
N LEU A 765 18.06 -23.81 38.10
CA LEU A 765 17.85 -24.25 39.49
C LEU A 765 16.39 -24.13 39.91
N ALA A 766 15.71 -23.03 39.55
CA ALA A 766 14.29 -22.85 39.83
C ALA A 766 13.41 -23.88 39.08
N ALA A 767 13.77 -24.22 37.83
CA ALA A 767 13.06 -25.25 37.07
C ALA A 767 13.28 -26.66 37.64
N VAL A 768 14.50 -26.96 38.11
CA VAL A 768 14.81 -28.24 38.78
C VAL A 768 14.09 -28.34 40.13
N PHE A 769 14.05 -27.26 40.92
CA PHE A 769 13.33 -27.20 42.19
C PHE A 769 11.80 -27.24 42.04
N ALA A 770 11.26 -26.83 40.89
CA ALA A 770 9.82 -26.95 40.62
C ALA A 770 9.43 -28.34 40.09
N TYR A 771 10.40 -29.18 39.72
CA TYR A 771 10.19 -30.53 39.19
C TYR A 771 10.50 -31.63 40.22
N LEU A 772 11.28 -31.32 41.26
CA LEU A 772 11.44 -32.12 42.49
C LEU A 772 10.33 -31.75 43.48
#